data_AF-A0A081PW54-F1
#
_entry.id   AF-A0A081PW54-F1
#
_cell.length_a   1.000
_cell.length_b   1.000
_cell.length_c   1.000
_cell.angle_alpha   90.00
_cell.angle_beta   90.00
_cell.angle_gamma   90.00
#
_symmetry.space_group_name_H-M   'P 1'
#
loop_
_entity.id
_entity.type
_entity.pdbx_description
1 polymer ?
#
loop_
_entity_poly.entity_id
_entity_poly.type
_entity_poly.pdbx_seq_one_letter_code
_entity_poly.pdbx_strand_id
1 'polypeptide(L)'
;MKKSKAKYATLAGVVLSAGILLSACGNSNTASKTYNYVYTSDPSSLNYLAENRATTNDIVTNLVDGLMENDQYGNYVPSLAEDWSVSQDGLTYTYKLRKDAKWYTADGDEYAPVTAQDFVTGLKYAADKKSEALYLVQESVAGLDDYITGKTSDFSTVGVKALDDQTVQYTLTRPEPYWNSKTTSTILFPVNADFLKSKGDDFGKVDPSSILYNGPFLMKSFVSKSVIEFKKNPSYWDAKNVFVDDVKLAYYDGSDQDALARNFVEGAYSYARLYPNSSSFEGIKEKNKDNIIYSLQDATSYFLNFNLDRKSYKFTSKTSDAEKKSTQEAVLNKNFRQAINFAYDRTAYGAQSQGEEGATKILRNLVVPPNFVSINGKDFGEIVASKMVNYGKEWQGINFADAQDPYYNADKAKAKFAEAKKELQAKGVQFPIHLDMTVDQAAKKNVQEANSMKQSIEAALGAENVVIDIQQLSTEDYENTSYLAQTAAQKDYDLYNGGWSADYQDPSTYLDIFNVKSGGTLRDLGLEPGEANDKAKAVGLDIYTQMLEEANKEQDLAKRYEKYAEIQAWLVDSSLAIPNISKGGTPTLRKTVPFSSPYSLAGNKGIESYKYLKVQDKTVTKDEFEKAKEKWLKEKEESNKKAQEELAKHVK
;
A
#
# COMPACT_ATOMS: atom_id res chain seq x y z
N MET A 1 -53.32 55.00 9.58
CA MET A 1 -53.58 53.54 9.49
C MET A 1 -54.64 53.26 8.42
N LYS A 2 -54.23 52.70 7.27
CA LYS A 2 -55.06 52.05 6.22
C LYS A 2 -54.12 51.03 5.56
N LYS A 3 -54.24 49.73 5.87
CA LYS A 3 -55.00 48.68 5.14
C LYS A 3 -54.56 48.46 3.69
N SER A 4 -54.11 47.23 3.38
CA SER A 4 -54.45 46.40 2.19
C SER A 4 -53.42 45.25 2.07
N LYS A 5 -53.67 44.01 2.52
CA LYS A 5 -54.47 42.89 1.98
C LYS A 5 -53.65 41.84 1.17
N ALA A 6 -53.73 40.59 1.68
CA ALA A 6 -53.62 39.28 1.04
C ALA A 6 -52.20 38.83 0.58
N LYS A 7 -51.76 37.58 0.85
CA LYS A 7 -52.31 36.31 0.31
C LYS A 7 -51.89 35.06 1.12
N TYR A 8 -52.76 34.05 1.12
CA TYR A 8 -52.53 32.65 1.53
C TYR A 8 -52.00 31.83 0.34
N ALA A 9 -51.20 30.79 0.66
CA ALA A 9 -50.82 29.59 -0.11
C ALA A 9 -50.06 29.82 -1.44
N THR A 10 -48.99 29.10 -1.78
CA THR A 10 -48.89 27.64 -1.93
C THR A 10 -47.42 27.22 -2.12
N LEU A 11 -47.15 25.92 -1.95
CA LEU A 11 -45.99 25.13 -2.37
C LEU A 11 -45.21 25.60 -3.62
N ALA A 12 -43.93 25.17 -3.64
CA ALA A 12 -43.03 24.90 -4.78
C ALA A 12 -41.80 25.82 -4.87
N GLY A 13 -40.60 25.22 -4.81
CA GLY A 13 -39.36 25.95 -5.11
C GLY A 13 -38.03 25.37 -4.59
N VAL A 14 -37.83 24.05 -4.53
CA VAL A 14 -36.47 23.49 -4.65
C VAL A 14 -36.18 23.43 -6.15
N VAL A 15 -35.44 24.41 -6.66
CA VAL A 15 -34.99 24.44 -8.05
C VAL A 15 -33.53 23.99 -8.07
N LEU A 16 -33.30 22.84 -8.71
CA LEU A 16 -32.02 22.41 -9.27
C LEU A 16 -31.37 23.58 -10.02
N SER A 17 -30.12 23.90 -9.69
CA SER A 17 -29.22 24.61 -10.59
C SER A 17 -28.26 23.59 -11.21
N ALA A 18 -28.81 22.78 -12.11
CA ALA A 18 -28.04 22.11 -13.15
C ALA A 18 -28.01 23.04 -14.38
N GLY A 19 -26.81 23.28 -14.91
CA GLY A 19 -26.60 23.89 -16.23
C GLY A 19 -26.37 25.40 -16.20
N ILE A 20 -25.12 25.80 -16.42
CA ILE A 20 -24.68 26.59 -17.58
C ILE A 20 -23.18 26.34 -17.74
N LEU A 21 -22.84 25.32 -18.53
CA LEU A 21 -21.59 25.27 -19.27
C LEU A 21 -21.78 26.19 -20.48
N LEU A 22 -21.38 27.45 -20.35
CA LEU A 22 -21.16 28.31 -21.51
C LEU A 22 -19.75 28.03 -22.01
N SER A 23 -19.70 27.19 -23.04
CA SER A 23 -18.59 27.03 -23.97
C SER A 23 -18.27 28.38 -24.63
N ALA A 24 -17.40 29.15 -24.00
CA ALA A 24 -16.66 30.20 -24.69
C ALA A 24 -15.49 29.54 -25.41
N CYS A 25 -15.65 29.34 -26.73
CA CYS A 25 -14.54 29.10 -27.64
C CYS A 25 -13.62 30.33 -27.63
N GLY A 26 -12.66 30.32 -26.71
CA GLY A 26 -11.52 31.23 -26.69
C GLY A 26 -10.27 30.42 -27.02
N ASN A 27 -9.63 30.77 -28.13
CA ASN A 27 -8.42 30.15 -28.64
C ASN A 27 -7.20 30.53 -27.76
N SER A 28 -7.18 30.06 -26.51
CA SER A 28 -6.04 30.12 -25.60
C SER A 28 -5.65 28.70 -25.22
N ASN A 29 -4.52 28.27 -25.77
CA ASN A 29 -3.90 26.95 -25.62
C ASN A 29 -3.32 26.77 -24.20
N THR A 30 -4.16 26.94 -23.17
CA THR A 30 -3.81 26.73 -21.76
C THR A 30 -4.37 25.38 -21.36
N ALA A 31 -3.47 24.42 -21.11
CA ALA A 31 -3.83 23.09 -20.66
C ALA A 31 -4.74 23.17 -19.42
N SER A 32 -5.73 22.27 -19.33
CA SER A 32 -6.56 22.13 -18.13
C SER A 32 -5.69 22.02 -16.88
N LYS A 33 -5.96 22.87 -15.89
CA LYS A 33 -5.28 22.83 -14.57
C LYS A 33 -6.09 22.08 -13.51
N THR A 34 -7.12 21.36 -13.91
CA THR A 34 -7.97 20.58 -13.01
C THR A 34 -7.71 19.10 -13.20
N TYR A 35 -7.45 18.40 -12.10
CA TYR A 35 -7.41 16.93 -12.07
C TYR A 35 -8.74 16.39 -11.55
N ASN A 36 -9.45 15.64 -12.37
CA ASN A 36 -10.71 15.00 -12.00
C ASN A 36 -10.54 13.47 -12.03
N TYR A 37 -10.88 12.80 -10.93
CA TYR A 37 -10.95 11.34 -10.89
C TYR A 37 -11.92 10.86 -9.81
N VAL A 38 -11.66 9.69 -9.22
CA VAL A 38 -12.54 9.05 -8.24
C VAL A 38 -11.82 8.68 -6.96
N TYR A 39 -12.61 8.50 -5.89
CA TYR A 39 -12.21 7.82 -4.65
C TYR A 39 -13.25 6.73 -4.35
N THR A 40 -12.86 5.66 -3.66
CA THR A 40 -13.72 4.46 -3.51
C THR A 40 -14.30 4.24 -2.11
N SER A 41 -13.80 4.97 -1.12
CA SER A 41 -14.23 4.82 0.28
C SER A 41 -14.07 6.14 1.02
N ASP A 42 -15.09 6.51 1.79
CA ASP A 42 -15.04 7.70 2.63
C ASP A 42 -13.98 7.52 3.74
N PRO A 43 -13.21 8.55 4.10
CA PRO A 43 -12.40 8.53 5.31
C PRO A 43 -13.29 8.47 6.54
N SER A 44 -12.88 7.73 7.57
CA SER A 44 -13.48 7.78 8.91
C SER A 44 -13.02 8.99 9.72
N SER A 45 -11.83 9.51 9.40
CA SER A 45 -11.18 10.62 10.09
C SER A 45 -10.13 11.27 9.18
N LEU A 46 -9.72 12.47 9.55
CA LEU A 46 -8.55 13.21 9.04
C LEU A 46 -7.43 13.26 10.08
N ASN A 47 -7.55 12.52 11.19
CA ASN A 47 -6.53 12.46 12.22
C ASN A 47 -5.33 11.62 11.75
N TYR A 48 -4.44 12.26 10.99
CA TYR A 48 -3.26 11.66 10.38
C TYR A 48 -2.20 11.17 11.37
N LEU A 49 -2.30 11.55 12.65
CA LEU A 49 -1.37 11.11 13.70
C LEU A 49 -1.86 9.86 14.44
N ALA A 50 -3.18 9.60 14.47
CA ALA A 50 -3.75 8.48 15.21
C ALA A 50 -4.22 7.33 14.30
N GLU A 51 -4.73 7.63 13.10
CA GLU A 51 -5.17 6.62 12.13
C GLU A 51 -4.10 6.33 11.09
N ASN A 52 -3.99 5.06 10.66
CA ASN A 52 -3.09 4.62 9.60
C ASN A 52 -3.85 3.84 8.53
N ARG A 53 -4.80 4.52 7.88
CA ARG A 53 -5.63 3.95 6.81
C ARG A 53 -5.38 4.69 5.51
N ALA A 54 -5.38 3.97 4.39
CA ALA A 54 -5.22 4.56 3.06
C ALA A 54 -6.24 5.69 2.81
N THR A 55 -7.51 5.48 3.19
CA THR A 55 -8.59 6.48 3.06
C THR A 55 -8.28 7.81 3.76
N THR A 56 -7.57 7.78 4.87
CA THR A 56 -7.10 8.97 5.59
C THR A 56 -5.83 9.52 4.95
N ASN A 57 -4.84 8.65 4.70
CA ASN A 57 -3.50 9.01 4.22
C ASN A 57 -3.50 9.62 2.81
N ASP A 58 -4.29 9.08 1.89
CA ASP A 58 -4.41 9.56 0.49
C ASP A 58 -4.93 11.01 0.44
N ILE A 59 -5.70 11.42 1.45
CA ILE A 59 -6.20 12.78 1.60
C ILE A 59 -5.15 13.65 2.30
N VAL A 60 -4.81 13.31 3.55
CA VAL A 60 -4.04 14.20 4.44
C VAL A 60 -2.60 14.45 3.97
N THR A 61 -1.97 13.51 3.24
CA THR A 61 -0.61 13.70 2.71
C THR A 61 -0.55 14.71 1.55
N ASN A 62 -1.70 15.18 1.05
CA ASN A 62 -1.79 16.34 0.14
C ASN A 62 -2.01 17.67 0.88
N LEU A 63 -2.36 17.61 2.17
CA LEU A 63 -2.76 18.74 3.01
C LEU A 63 -1.69 19.13 4.02
N VAL A 64 -0.92 18.14 4.49
CA VAL A 64 0.14 18.26 5.48
C VAL A 64 1.43 17.62 4.93
N ASP A 65 2.55 18.30 5.12
CA ASP A 65 3.88 17.81 4.82
C ASP A 65 4.64 17.43 6.10
N GLY A 66 5.57 16.48 5.95
CA GLY A 66 6.54 16.10 6.98
C GLY A 66 7.93 16.65 6.69
N LEU A 67 8.95 16.05 7.32
CA LEU A 67 10.35 16.49 7.14
C LEU A 67 10.85 16.25 5.71
N MET A 68 10.54 15.09 5.15
CA MET A 68 10.99 14.63 3.85
C MET A 68 9.79 14.28 2.96
N GLU A 69 10.02 14.25 1.65
CA GLU A 69 9.06 13.75 0.65
C GLU A 69 9.79 12.97 -0.44
N ASN A 70 9.06 12.35 -1.36
CA ASN A 70 9.64 11.75 -2.56
C ASN A 70 9.58 12.72 -3.75
N ASP A 71 10.66 12.76 -4.53
CA ASP A 71 10.64 13.36 -5.86
C ASP A 71 9.96 12.43 -6.90
N GLN A 72 9.92 12.87 -8.16
CA GLN A 72 9.35 12.08 -9.27
C GLN A 72 10.17 10.82 -9.63
N TYR A 73 11.33 10.61 -9.03
CA TYR A 73 12.25 9.48 -9.28
C TYR A 73 12.32 8.50 -8.10
N GLY A 74 11.73 8.82 -6.95
CA GLY A 74 11.75 7.99 -5.74
C GLY A 74 12.76 8.40 -4.69
N ASN A 75 13.51 9.48 -4.90
CA ASN A 75 14.50 9.93 -3.91
C ASN A 75 13.80 10.65 -2.77
N TYR A 76 14.23 10.36 -1.54
CA TYR A 76 13.83 11.12 -0.37
C TYR A 76 14.54 12.48 -0.38
N VAL A 77 13.77 13.55 -0.58
CA VAL A 77 14.26 14.92 -0.68
C VAL A 77 13.68 15.79 0.46
N PRO A 78 14.35 16.89 0.85
CA PRO A 78 13.86 17.77 1.90
C PRO A 78 12.50 18.39 1.56
N SER A 79 11.53 18.27 2.48
CA SER A 79 10.20 18.90 2.40
C SER A 79 10.10 20.08 3.37
N LEU A 80 9.53 19.92 4.58
CA LEU A 80 9.58 20.97 5.60
C LEU A 80 10.98 21.16 6.20
N ALA A 81 11.84 20.14 6.11
CA ALA A 81 13.26 20.33 6.29
C ALA A 81 13.88 21.01 5.06
N GLU A 82 14.89 21.85 5.26
CA GLU A 82 15.74 22.38 4.19
C GLU A 82 17.14 21.76 4.20
N ASP A 83 17.58 21.23 5.34
CA ASP A 83 18.87 20.57 5.54
C ASP A 83 18.73 19.51 6.64
N TRP A 84 19.59 18.49 6.62
CA TRP A 84 19.61 17.45 7.65
C TRP A 84 21.01 16.86 7.81
N SER A 85 21.25 16.19 8.92
CA SER A 85 22.47 15.40 9.15
C SER A 85 22.23 14.23 10.07
N VAL A 86 23.04 13.20 9.92
CA VAL A 86 23.10 12.02 10.78
C VAL A 86 24.47 11.94 11.45
N SER A 87 24.52 11.52 12.71
CA SER A 87 25.79 11.28 13.41
C SER A 87 26.56 10.08 12.81
N GLN A 88 27.87 10.02 13.02
CA GLN A 88 28.72 8.90 12.56
C GLN A 88 28.26 7.51 13.01
N ASP A 89 27.63 7.41 14.19
CA ASP A 89 27.07 6.16 14.70
C ASP A 89 25.68 5.81 14.12
N GLY A 90 25.09 6.69 13.30
CA GLY A 90 23.78 6.48 12.69
C GLY A 90 22.59 6.64 13.65
N LEU A 91 22.82 7.11 14.89
CA LEU A 91 21.78 7.15 15.93
C LEU A 91 21.08 8.50 16.03
N THR A 92 21.72 9.60 15.67
CA THR A 92 21.15 10.95 15.86
C THR A 92 20.93 11.63 14.53
N TYR A 93 19.66 11.91 14.21
CA TYR A 93 19.24 12.64 13.03
C TYR A 93 18.80 14.04 13.42
N THR A 94 19.36 15.07 12.79
CA THR A 94 19.01 16.47 13.05
C THR A 94 18.53 17.12 11.75
N TYR A 95 17.37 17.75 11.78
CA TYR A 95 16.73 18.40 10.64
C TYR A 95 16.58 19.90 10.93
N LYS A 96 16.98 20.73 9.97
CA LYS A 96 16.72 22.16 9.98
C LYS A 96 15.48 22.44 9.16
N LEU A 97 14.51 23.10 9.77
CA LEU A 97 13.25 23.46 9.17
C LEU A 97 13.35 24.75 8.37
N ARG A 98 12.51 24.84 7.36
CA ARG A 98 12.27 26.04 6.56
C ARG A 98 11.74 27.17 7.43
N LYS A 99 12.36 28.35 7.33
CA LYS A 99 11.90 29.57 8.04
C LYS A 99 10.62 30.16 7.46
N ASP A 100 10.30 29.84 6.22
CA ASP A 100 9.10 30.28 5.51
C ASP A 100 7.95 29.26 5.55
N ALA A 101 8.13 28.12 6.22
CA ALA A 101 7.05 27.15 6.43
C ALA A 101 6.04 27.66 7.46
N LYS A 102 4.75 27.62 7.11
CA LYS A 102 3.65 28.10 7.94
C LYS A 102 2.45 27.17 7.88
N TRP A 103 1.66 27.21 8.94
CA TRP A 103 0.34 26.63 9.06
C TRP A 103 -0.72 27.59 8.52
N TYR A 104 -1.71 27.03 7.85
CA TYR A 104 -2.86 27.72 7.29
C TYR A 104 -4.16 27.05 7.72
N THR A 105 -5.25 27.81 7.76
CA THR A 105 -6.61 27.29 7.90
C THR A 105 -7.13 26.73 6.57
N ALA A 106 -8.28 26.05 6.58
CA ALA A 106 -8.93 25.56 5.36
C ALA A 106 -9.25 26.68 4.35
N ASP A 107 -9.48 27.90 4.82
CA ASP A 107 -9.75 29.07 3.99
C ASP A 107 -8.48 29.62 3.33
N GLY A 108 -7.30 29.26 3.85
CA GLY A 108 -5.99 29.70 3.37
C GLY A 108 -5.39 30.85 4.18
N ASP A 109 -6.00 31.19 5.33
CA ASP A 109 -5.48 32.21 6.23
C ASP A 109 -4.29 31.65 7.01
N GLU A 110 -3.22 32.44 7.12
CA GLU A 110 -2.05 32.10 7.93
C GLU A 110 -2.44 32.00 9.41
N TYR A 111 -2.07 30.89 10.04
CA TYR A 111 -2.35 30.60 11.45
C TYR A 111 -1.11 30.82 12.33
N ALA A 112 0.01 30.17 12.00
CA ALA A 112 1.26 30.22 12.75
C ALA A 112 2.46 29.75 11.90
N PRO A 113 3.72 30.10 12.23
CA PRO A 113 4.87 29.41 11.66
C PRO A 113 4.89 27.92 12.04
N VAL A 114 5.47 27.07 11.18
CA VAL A 114 5.80 25.69 11.55
C VAL A 114 7.06 25.70 12.39
N THR A 115 7.07 24.99 13.52
CA THR A 115 8.22 24.95 14.43
C THR A 115 8.67 23.52 14.72
N ALA A 116 9.90 23.35 15.21
CA ALA A 116 10.42 22.06 15.64
C ALA A 116 9.58 21.44 16.78
N GLN A 117 8.95 22.27 17.61
CA GLN A 117 8.06 21.83 18.68
C GLN A 117 6.79 21.16 18.14
N ASP A 118 6.36 21.46 16.91
CA ASP A 118 5.19 20.82 16.30
C ASP A 118 5.45 19.32 16.03
N PHE A 119 6.70 18.94 15.72
CA PHE A 119 7.09 17.53 15.53
C PHE A 119 7.17 16.75 16.85
N VAL A 120 7.71 17.39 17.90
CA VAL A 120 7.71 16.84 19.26
C VAL A 120 6.26 16.61 19.73
N THR A 121 5.40 17.59 19.48
CA THR A 121 3.96 17.55 19.82
C THR A 121 3.25 16.45 19.02
N GLY A 122 3.54 16.31 17.73
CA GLY A 122 2.96 15.27 16.87
C GLY A 122 3.24 13.86 17.37
N LEU A 123 4.52 13.54 17.63
CA LEU A 123 4.89 12.20 18.12
C LEU A 123 4.31 11.94 19.52
N LYS A 124 4.27 12.95 20.39
CA LYS A 124 3.63 12.83 21.70
C LYS A 124 2.14 12.51 21.58
N TYR A 125 1.44 13.25 20.73
CA TYR A 125 0.01 13.04 20.51
C TYR A 125 -0.26 11.64 19.93
N ALA A 126 0.53 11.20 18.96
CA ALA A 126 0.43 9.86 18.40
C ALA A 126 0.61 8.77 19.47
N ALA A 127 1.59 8.93 20.37
CA ALA A 127 1.80 8.01 21.50
C ALA A 127 0.62 8.03 22.48
N ASP A 128 0.17 9.21 22.90
CA ASP A 128 -0.96 9.38 23.84
C ASP A 128 -2.27 8.79 23.29
N LYS A 129 -2.51 8.93 21.98
CA LYS A 129 -3.70 8.41 21.30
C LYS A 129 -3.56 6.96 20.84
N LYS A 130 -2.43 6.31 21.12
CA LYS A 130 -2.14 4.93 20.71
C LYS A 130 -2.32 4.74 19.19
N SER A 131 -1.63 5.58 18.42
CA SER A 131 -1.69 5.57 16.96
C SER A 131 -1.58 4.17 16.37
N GLU A 132 -2.40 3.87 15.35
CA GLU A 132 -2.34 2.62 14.59
C GLU A 132 -0.97 2.41 13.92
N ALA A 133 -0.20 3.48 13.72
CA ALA A 133 1.14 3.45 13.12
C ALA A 133 2.29 3.38 14.15
N LEU A 134 2.00 3.25 15.46
CA LEU A 134 3.05 3.25 16.50
C LEU A 134 4.16 2.21 16.25
N TYR A 135 3.80 1.05 15.69
CA TYR A 135 4.73 -0.02 15.36
C TYR A 135 5.89 0.42 14.43
N LEU A 136 5.72 1.51 13.66
CA LEU A 136 6.75 2.05 12.77
C LEU A 136 7.90 2.73 13.50
N VAL A 137 7.64 3.27 14.68
CA VAL A 137 8.55 4.18 15.39
C VAL A 137 8.82 3.79 16.84
N GLN A 138 7.95 2.98 17.47
CA GLN A 138 8.01 2.63 18.89
C GLN A 138 9.37 2.05 19.30
N GLU A 139 9.90 1.12 18.52
CA GLU A 139 11.21 0.52 18.77
C GLU A 139 12.36 1.29 18.13
N SER A 140 12.07 2.28 17.29
CA SER A 140 13.09 3.06 16.57
C SER A 140 13.52 4.27 17.40
N VAL A 141 12.59 5.04 17.96
CA VAL A 141 12.88 6.27 18.72
C VAL A 141 13.22 5.90 20.16
N ALA A 142 14.37 6.38 20.64
CA ALA A 142 14.84 6.10 22.00
C ALA A 142 13.80 6.51 23.06
N GLY A 143 13.55 5.64 24.04
CA GLY A 143 12.60 5.92 25.13
C GLY A 143 11.11 5.87 24.77
N LEU A 144 10.75 5.75 23.48
CA LEU A 144 9.34 5.75 23.07
C LEU A 144 8.60 4.48 23.52
N ASP A 145 9.23 3.29 23.43
CA ASP A 145 8.67 2.06 23.98
C ASP A 145 8.39 2.16 25.48
N ASP A 146 9.33 2.70 26.26
CA ASP A 146 9.18 2.87 27.71
C ASP A 146 8.01 3.81 28.05
N TYR A 147 7.79 4.85 27.24
CA TYR A 147 6.64 5.74 27.37
C TYR A 147 5.31 5.03 27.06
N ILE A 148 5.23 4.34 25.93
CA ILE A 148 4.02 3.64 25.47
C ILE A 148 3.64 2.50 26.41
N THR A 149 4.62 1.78 26.92
CA THR A 149 4.43 0.67 27.87
C THR A 149 4.23 1.14 29.31
N GLY A 150 4.31 2.45 29.58
CA GLY A 150 4.08 3.03 30.90
C GLY A 150 5.22 2.82 31.91
N LYS A 151 6.41 2.42 31.47
CA LYS A 151 7.62 2.40 32.31
C LYS A 151 8.04 3.82 32.72
N THR A 152 7.68 4.82 31.91
CA THR A 152 7.77 6.24 32.23
C THR A 152 6.52 6.97 31.74
N SER A 153 6.10 8.01 32.47
CA SER A 153 5.07 8.97 32.02
C SER A 153 5.67 10.31 31.57
N ASP A 154 7.00 10.43 31.64
CA ASP A 154 7.72 11.64 31.25
C ASP A 154 8.15 11.56 29.77
N PHE A 155 7.40 12.25 28.90
CA PHE A 155 7.69 12.30 27.47
C PHE A 155 9.04 12.99 27.15
N SER A 156 9.62 13.77 28.07
CA SER A 156 10.93 14.40 27.84
C SER A 156 12.08 13.39 27.74
N THR A 157 11.83 12.14 28.16
CA THR A 157 12.75 11.00 27.99
C THR A 157 12.72 10.39 26.58
N VAL A 158 11.71 10.73 25.76
CA VAL A 158 11.58 10.26 24.38
C VAL A 158 12.56 11.03 23.48
N GLY A 159 13.22 10.30 22.57
CA GLY A 159 14.25 10.76 21.66
C GLY A 159 13.74 11.63 20.51
N VAL A 160 12.88 12.62 20.78
CA VAL A 160 12.50 13.69 19.86
C VAL A 160 12.60 15.04 20.58
N LYS A 161 13.37 15.99 20.03
CA LYS A 161 13.63 17.28 20.69
C LYS A 161 13.62 18.42 19.68
N ALA A 162 12.99 19.53 20.08
CA ALA A 162 13.24 20.83 19.47
C ALA A 162 14.49 21.42 20.14
N LEU A 163 15.59 21.53 19.39
CA LEU A 163 16.83 22.17 19.87
C LEU A 163 16.69 23.70 19.87
N ASP A 164 15.92 24.20 18.91
CA ASP A 164 15.44 25.58 18.77
C ASP A 164 14.17 25.56 17.91
N ASP A 165 13.58 26.72 17.61
CA ASP A 165 12.34 26.83 16.83
C ASP A 165 12.40 26.18 15.45
N GLN A 166 13.59 26.07 14.84
CA GLN A 166 13.79 25.57 13.48
C GLN A 166 14.67 24.31 13.42
N THR A 167 14.97 23.67 14.55
CA THR A 167 15.84 22.49 14.55
C THR A 167 15.23 21.37 15.38
N VAL A 168 14.80 20.29 14.70
CA VAL A 168 14.30 19.07 15.35
C VAL A 168 15.35 17.96 15.27
N GLN A 169 15.54 17.26 16.38
CA GLN A 169 16.45 16.14 16.50
C GLN A 169 15.70 14.88 16.93
N TYR A 170 16.00 13.76 16.26
CA TYR A 170 15.60 12.42 16.65
C TYR A 170 16.82 11.61 17.09
N THR A 171 16.67 10.86 18.18
CA THR A 171 17.65 9.88 18.66
C THR A 171 17.04 8.49 18.56
N LEU A 172 17.72 7.60 17.85
CA LEU A 172 17.29 6.24 17.59
C LEU A 172 17.91 5.24 18.57
N THR A 173 17.24 4.10 18.77
CA THR A 173 17.74 2.98 19.59
C THR A 173 18.83 2.17 18.88
N ARG A 174 18.86 2.24 17.54
CA ARG A 174 19.79 1.54 16.66
C ARG A 174 19.95 2.31 15.35
N PRO A 175 21.03 2.06 14.59
CA PRO A 175 21.18 2.66 13.27
C PRO A 175 20.08 2.13 12.33
N GLU A 176 19.33 3.05 11.75
CA GLU A 176 18.33 2.76 10.70
C GLU A 176 18.71 3.55 9.44
N PRO A 177 19.43 2.96 8.47
CA PRO A 177 19.87 3.68 7.27
C PRO A 177 18.69 4.17 6.39
N TYR A 178 17.50 3.64 6.64
CA TYR A 178 16.24 4.01 5.99
C TYR A 178 15.40 5.00 6.82
N TRP A 179 15.90 5.58 7.91
CA TRP A 179 15.12 6.47 8.79
C TRP A 179 14.41 7.60 8.04
N ASN A 180 15.07 8.22 7.06
CA ASN A 180 14.46 9.29 6.25
C ASN A 180 13.19 8.82 5.52
N SER A 181 13.11 7.56 5.12
CA SER A 181 11.88 7.01 4.52
C SER A 181 10.73 6.96 5.53
N LYS A 182 10.99 6.64 6.81
CA LYS A 182 9.96 6.67 7.86
C LYS A 182 9.41 8.06 8.10
N THR A 183 10.22 9.11 7.92
CA THR A 183 9.76 10.51 8.09
C THR A 183 8.73 10.96 7.05
N THR A 184 8.47 10.14 6.03
CA THR A 184 7.37 10.32 5.06
C THR A 184 6.04 9.74 5.54
N SER A 185 6.02 9.03 6.67
CA SER A 185 4.81 8.51 7.31
C SER A 185 4.16 9.57 8.19
N THR A 186 2.83 9.61 8.17
CA THR A 186 2.03 10.64 8.83
C THR A 186 2.19 10.65 10.35
N ILE A 187 2.59 9.54 10.97
CA ILE A 187 2.88 9.48 12.41
C ILE A 187 4.04 10.40 12.84
N LEU A 188 4.93 10.74 11.91
CA LEU A 188 6.05 11.67 12.14
C LEU A 188 5.76 13.08 11.62
N PHE A 189 4.52 13.38 11.21
CA PHE A 189 4.15 14.72 10.76
C PHE A 189 3.97 15.69 11.93
N PRO A 190 4.16 17.00 11.70
CA PRO A 190 4.02 18.00 12.75
C PRO A 190 2.54 18.28 13.03
N VAL A 191 2.23 18.76 14.24
CA VAL A 191 0.93 19.35 14.58
C VAL A 191 1.11 20.55 15.50
N ASN A 192 0.41 21.65 15.21
CA ASN A 192 0.45 22.84 16.05
C ASN A 192 -0.27 22.61 17.40
N ALA A 193 0.45 22.81 18.51
CA ALA A 193 -0.04 22.51 19.85
C ALA A 193 -1.27 23.32 20.28
N ASP A 194 -1.29 24.62 19.97
CA ASP A 194 -2.41 25.49 20.35
C ASP A 194 -3.68 25.13 19.57
N PHE A 195 -3.54 24.86 18.27
CA PHE A 195 -4.66 24.40 17.45
C PHE A 195 -5.18 23.05 17.93
N LEU A 196 -4.30 22.08 18.15
CA LEU A 196 -4.65 20.75 18.64
C LEU A 196 -5.43 20.84 19.96
N LYS A 197 -4.96 21.67 20.89
CA LYS A 197 -5.64 21.96 22.16
C LYS A 197 -7.00 22.63 21.94
N SER A 198 -7.11 23.57 21.00
CA SER A 198 -8.36 24.27 20.69
C SER A 198 -9.44 23.34 20.13
N LYS A 199 -9.04 22.31 19.39
CA LYS A 199 -9.94 21.30 18.81
C LYS A 199 -10.29 20.18 19.78
N GLY A 200 -9.37 19.79 20.65
CA GLY A 200 -9.60 18.67 21.56
C GLY A 200 -9.98 17.40 20.80
N ASP A 201 -11.12 16.79 21.15
CA ASP A 201 -11.63 15.57 20.50
C ASP A 201 -12.20 15.83 19.09
N ASP A 202 -12.36 17.09 18.68
CA ASP A 202 -12.77 17.44 17.31
C ASP A 202 -11.61 17.44 16.31
N PHE A 203 -10.36 17.30 16.77
CA PHE A 203 -9.20 17.24 15.88
C PHE A 203 -9.30 16.03 14.95
N GLY A 204 -9.21 16.29 13.65
CA GLY A 204 -9.29 15.25 12.64
C GLY A 204 -10.70 14.71 12.38
N LYS A 205 -11.78 15.34 12.85
CA LYS A 205 -13.12 15.05 12.28
C LYS A 205 -13.09 15.26 10.76
N VAL A 206 -13.93 14.56 10.00
CA VAL A 206 -14.00 14.69 8.53
C VAL A 206 -14.69 16.00 8.13
N ASP A 207 -14.01 17.10 8.43
CA ASP A 207 -14.41 18.48 8.21
C ASP A 207 -13.13 19.29 7.88
N PRO A 208 -13.12 20.12 6.84
CA PRO A 208 -11.93 20.90 6.47
C PRO A 208 -11.35 21.73 7.61
N SER A 209 -12.16 22.23 8.54
CA SER A 209 -11.69 23.08 9.64
C SER A 209 -11.10 22.31 10.82
N SER A 210 -11.12 20.98 10.81
CA SER A 210 -10.68 20.14 11.93
C SER A 210 -9.16 19.95 12.02
N ILE A 211 -8.43 20.29 10.95
CA ILE A 211 -6.97 20.25 10.84
C ILE A 211 -6.42 21.58 10.30
N LEU A 212 -5.12 21.80 10.49
CA LEU A 212 -4.38 22.85 9.80
C LEU A 212 -3.62 22.27 8.61
N TYR A 213 -3.20 23.16 7.71
CA TYR A 213 -2.59 22.84 6.44
C TYR A 213 -1.20 23.48 6.36
N ASN A 214 -0.19 22.73 5.96
CA ASN A 214 1.12 23.26 5.59
C ASN A 214 1.65 22.67 4.26
N GLY A 215 0.81 21.87 3.60
CA GLY A 215 1.10 21.18 2.35
C GLY A 215 0.59 21.90 1.10
N PRO A 216 0.69 21.21 -0.06
CA PRO A 216 0.44 21.80 -1.38
C PRO A 216 -1.03 22.16 -1.67
N PHE A 217 -1.99 21.56 -0.96
CA PHE A 217 -3.42 21.80 -1.16
C PHE A 217 -4.15 22.11 0.14
N LEU A 218 -5.28 22.80 0.00
CA LEU A 218 -6.29 23.01 1.01
C LEU A 218 -7.51 22.16 0.65
N MET A 219 -8.07 21.44 1.62
CA MET A 219 -9.35 20.75 1.42
C MET A 219 -10.47 21.77 1.47
N LYS A 220 -11.31 21.81 0.44
CA LYS A 220 -12.41 22.77 0.32
C LYS A 220 -13.76 22.15 0.65
N SER A 221 -13.97 20.90 0.26
CA SER A 221 -15.20 20.19 0.59
C SER A 221 -14.96 18.69 0.69
N PHE A 222 -15.74 18.06 1.57
CA PHE A 222 -15.97 16.62 1.58
C PHE A 222 -17.47 16.40 1.74
N VAL A 223 -18.07 15.66 0.82
CA VAL A 223 -19.45 15.19 0.90
C VAL A 223 -19.42 13.68 0.80
N SER A 224 -19.79 13.01 1.88
CA SER A 224 -19.81 11.55 2.00
C SER A 224 -20.50 10.89 0.81
N LYS A 225 -19.86 9.86 0.26
CA LYS A 225 -20.28 9.11 -0.93
C LYS A 225 -20.63 9.99 -2.14
N SER A 226 -19.98 11.14 -2.28
CA SER A 226 -20.24 12.08 -3.37
C SER A 226 -18.96 12.70 -3.92
N VAL A 227 -18.25 13.52 -3.15
CA VAL A 227 -17.11 14.29 -3.68
C VAL A 227 -16.11 14.70 -2.60
N ILE A 228 -14.82 14.70 -2.95
CA ILE A 228 -13.72 15.39 -2.27
C ILE A 228 -13.17 16.46 -3.21
N GLU A 229 -12.99 17.69 -2.72
CA GLU A 229 -12.40 18.79 -3.50
C GLU A 229 -11.19 19.40 -2.78
N PHE A 230 -10.07 19.47 -3.50
CA PHE A 230 -8.88 20.19 -3.07
C PHE A 230 -8.61 21.39 -3.98
N LYS A 231 -8.06 22.44 -3.38
CA LYS A 231 -7.59 23.62 -4.09
C LYS A 231 -6.14 23.88 -3.74
N LYS A 232 -5.34 24.25 -4.74
CA LYS A 232 -3.95 24.63 -4.56
C LYS A 232 -3.81 25.65 -3.43
N ASN A 233 -2.85 25.42 -2.53
CA ASN A 233 -2.44 26.38 -1.52
C ASN A 233 -1.42 27.36 -2.16
N PRO A 234 -1.81 28.62 -2.48
CA PRO A 234 -0.90 29.56 -3.12
C PRO A 234 0.24 30.02 -2.20
N SER A 235 0.08 29.87 -0.89
CA SER A 235 1.03 30.28 0.14
C SER A 235 1.98 29.15 0.56
N TYR A 236 1.81 27.95 0.00
CA TYR A 236 2.72 26.83 0.24
C TYR A 236 4.15 27.16 -0.20
N TRP A 237 5.15 26.81 0.61
CA TRP A 237 6.56 27.16 0.39
C TRP A 237 7.08 26.72 -0.99
N ASP A 238 6.54 25.63 -1.53
CA ASP A 238 6.90 25.09 -2.85
C ASP A 238 5.77 25.20 -3.89
N ALA A 239 4.91 26.23 -3.79
CA ALA A 239 3.76 26.43 -4.68
C ALA A 239 4.13 26.51 -6.18
N LYS A 240 5.40 26.79 -6.51
CA LYS A 240 5.93 26.78 -7.89
C LYS A 240 5.92 25.39 -8.54
N ASN A 241 5.96 24.33 -7.73
CA ASN A 241 5.96 22.94 -8.15
C ASN A 241 4.57 22.28 -8.08
N VAL A 242 3.53 23.06 -7.75
CA VAL A 242 2.13 22.61 -7.77
C VAL A 242 1.49 23.13 -9.07
N PHE A 243 1.33 22.26 -10.07
CA PHE A 243 0.90 22.67 -11.41
C PHE A 243 -0.60 22.57 -11.64
N VAL A 244 -1.31 21.74 -10.87
CA VAL A 244 -2.79 21.69 -10.85
C VAL A 244 -3.34 22.69 -9.84
N ASP A 245 -4.39 23.40 -10.22
CA ASP A 245 -5.06 24.40 -9.38
C ASP A 245 -6.19 23.76 -8.54
N ASP A 246 -6.89 22.77 -9.11
CA ASP A 246 -8.02 22.09 -8.47
C ASP A 246 -7.93 20.58 -8.65
N VAL A 247 -8.29 19.83 -7.60
CA VAL A 247 -8.46 18.37 -7.63
C VAL A 247 -9.89 18.05 -7.21
N LYS A 248 -10.58 17.23 -7.99
CA LYS A 248 -11.94 16.77 -7.69
C LYS A 248 -12.03 15.26 -7.82
N LEU A 249 -12.41 14.60 -6.73
CA LEU A 249 -12.56 13.16 -6.66
C LEU A 249 -14.03 12.83 -6.43
N ALA A 250 -14.69 12.21 -7.41
CA ALA A 250 -16.06 11.74 -7.29
C ALA A 250 -16.11 10.35 -6.63
N TYR A 251 -17.13 10.08 -5.84
CA TYR A 251 -17.28 8.75 -5.24
C TYR A 251 -17.57 7.69 -6.30
N TYR A 252 -16.88 6.56 -6.20
CA TYR A 252 -17.05 5.41 -7.08
C TYR A 252 -17.17 4.12 -6.25
N ASP A 253 -18.36 3.52 -6.25
CA ASP A 253 -18.67 2.31 -5.47
C ASP A 253 -18.21 1.00 -6.14
N GLY A 254 -17.62 1.06 -7.34
CA GLY A 254 -17.14 -0.11 -8.07
C GLY A 254 -18.22 -0.93 -8.79
N SER A 255 -19.50 -0.55 -8.69
CA SER A 255 -20.62 -1.34 -9.25
C SER A 255 -20.69 -1.31 -10.78
N ASP A 256 -20.33 -0.17 -11.38
CA ASP A 256 -20.26 0.04 -12.83
C ASP A 256 -18.80 0.24 -13.27
N GLN A 257 -18.14 -0.84 -13.65
CA GLN A 257 -16.76 -0.83 -14.15
C GLN A 257 -16.56 0.05 -15.39
N ASP A 258 -17.59 0.20 -16.20
CA ASP A 258 -17.54 0.95 -17.45
C ASP A 258 -17.66 2.48 -17.22
N ALA A 259 -18.13 2.91 -16.05
CA ALA A 259 -18.32 4.32 -15.73
C ALA A 259 -17.03 5.15 -15.80
N LEU A 260 -15.88 4.58 -15.39
CA LEU A 260 -14.60 5.30 -15.41
C LEU A 260 -14.19 5.66 -16.84
N ALA A 261 -14.27 4.70 -17.76
CA ALA A 261 -13.93 4.91 -19.16
C ALA A 261 -14.90 5.86 -19.86
N ARG A 262 -16.21 5.73 -19.62
CA ARG A 262 -17.22 6.63 -20.19
C ARG A 262 -16.99 8.08 -19.77
N ASN A 263 -16.81 8.34 -18.48
CA ASN A 263 -16.55 9.69 -17.97
C ASN A 263 -15.23 10.29 -18.48
N PHE A 264 -14.21 9.46 -18.71
CA PHE A 264 -12.97 9.92 -19.34
C PHE A 264 -13.18 10.35 -20.79
N VAL A 265 -13.89 9.54 -21.60
CA VAL A 265 -14.17 9.82 -23.00
C VAL A 265 -15.06 11.07 -23.16
N GLU A 266 -16.00 11.28 -22.24
CA GLU A 266 -16.84 12.49 -22.15
C GLU A 266 -16.06 13.72 -21.65
N GLY A 267 -14.81 13.55 -21.23
CA GLY A 267 -13.93 14.63 -20.76
C GLY A 267 -14.12 15.03 -19.30
N ALA A 268 -14.97 14.31 -18.55
CA ALA A 268 -15.20 14.56 -17.13
C ALA A 268 -13.99 14.13 -16.27
N TYR A 269 -13.29 13.05 -16.64
CA TYR A 269 -12.11 12.56 -15.90
C TYR A 269 -10.79 12.77 -16.64
N SER A 270 -9.74 13.02 -15.86
CA SER A 270 -8.35 13.14 -16.32
C SER A 270 -7.62 11.78 -16.37
N TYR A 271 -8.22 10.74 -15.79
CA TYR A 271 -7.70 9.38 -15.73
C TYR A 271 -8.86 8.37 -15.76
N ALA A 272 -8.61 7.18 -16.29
CA ALA A 272 -9.54 6.05 -16.18
C ALA A 272 -8.78 4.72 -16.17
N ARG A 273 -9.02 3.92 -15.13
CA ARG A 273 -8.77 2.48 -15.18
C ARG A 273 -9.77 1.82 -16.13
N LEU A 274 -9.28 0.90 -16.95
CA LEU A 274 -10.10 0.06 -17.82
C LEU A 274 -10.23 -1.36 -17.24
N TYR A 275 -11.32 -2.03 -17.59
CA TYR A 275 -11.61 -3.41 -17.16
C TYR A 275 -11.80 -4.27 -18.41
N PRO A 276 -10.76 -4.98 -18.88
CA PRO A 276 -10.81 -5.67 -20.17
C PRO A 276 -11.89 -6.73 -20.32
N ASN A 277 -12.37 -7.29 -19.20
CA ASN A 277 -13.44 -8.28 -19.19
C ASN A 277 -14.84 -7.65 -19.05
N SER A 278 -14.95 -6.32 -19.07
CA SER A 278 -16.25 -5.64 -19.06
C SER A 278 -16.88 -5.66 -20.46
N SER A 279 -18.22 -5.58 -20.50
CA SER A 279 -18.97 -5.65 -21.75
C SER A 279 -18.69 -4.51 -22.73
N SER A 280 -18.22 -3.35 -22.25
CA SER A 280 -17.97 -2.19 -23.10
C SER A 280 -16.53 -2.05 -23.58
N PHE A 281 -15.60 -2.88 -23.07
CA PHE A 281 -14.18 -2.71 -23.31
C PHE A 281 -13.80 -2.75 -24.79
N GLU A 282 -14.34 -3.67 -25.58
CA GLU A 282 -14.01 -3.77 -27.02
C GLU A 282 -14.34 -2.47 -27.76
N GLY A 283 -15.50 -1.86 -27.50
CA GLY A 283 -15.86 -0.57 -28.11
C GLY A 283 -14.97 0.60 -27.65
N ILE A 284 -14.46 0.55 -26.41
CA ILE A 284 -13.47 1.52 -25.92
C ILE A 284 -12.12 1.29 -26.61
N LYS A 285 -11.69 0.03 -26.72
CA LYS A 285 -10.43 -0.39 -27.34
C LYS A 285 -10.37 0.03 -28.80
N GLU A 286 -11.42 -0.19 -29.57
CA GLU A 286 -11.48 0.22 -30.98
C GLU A 286 -11.25 1.73 -31.17
N LYS A 287 -11.84 2.55 -30.28
CA LYS A 287 -11.75 4.02 -30.36
C LYS A 287 -10.46 4.60 -29.77
N ASN A 288 -9.78 3.85 -28.90
CA ASN A 288 -8.64 4.34 -28.11
C ASN A 288 -7.41 3.42 -28.20
N LYS A 289 -7.31 2.59 -29.24
CA LYS A 289 -6.28 1.53 -29.35
C LYS A 289 -4.84 2.04 -29.19
N ASP A 290 -4.59 3.27 -29.62
CA ASP A 290 -3.27 3.92 -29.57
C ASP A 290 -3.04 4.67 -28.25
N ASN A 291 -4.05 4.72 -27.37
CA ASN A 291 -4.06 5.45 -26.09
C ASN A 291 -4.11 4.56 -24.84
N ILE A 292 -4.46 3.28 -24.97
CA ILE A 292 -4.50 2.36 -23.84
C ILE A 292 -3.07 2.03 -23.42
N ILE A 293 -2.67 2.46 -22.22
CA ILE A 293 -1.35 2.19 -21.65
C ILE A 293 -1.49 1.35 -20.39
N TYR A 294 -0.45 0.62 -20.02
CA TYR A 294 -0.40 -0.08 -18.74
C TYR A 294 0.33 0.77 -17.70
N SER A 295 -0.32 1.02 -16.57
CA SER A 295 0.31 1.71 -15.43
C SER A 295 1.52 0.93 -14.91
N LEU A 296 2.45 1.63 -14.24
CA LEU A 296 3.51 0.94 -13.49
C LEU A 296 2.89 0.09 -12.38
N GLN A 297 3.52 -1.02 -12.04
CA GLN A 297 3.23 -1.72 -10.79
C GLN A 297 3.71 -0.88 -9.61
N ASP A 298 2.94 -0.86 -8.53
CA ASP A 298 3.33 -0.19 -7.29
C ASP A 298 4.14 -1.12 -6.38
N ALA A 299 4.38 -0.70 -5.13
CA ALA A 299 5.07 -1.49 -4.12
C ALA A 299 4.18 -2.54 -3.44
N THR A 300 2.88 -2.59 -3.70
CA THR A 300 2.00 -3.55 -3.03
C THR A 300 2.31 -4.96 -3.51
N SER A 301 2.45 -5.92 -2.58
CA SER A 301 2.58 -7.34 -2.87
C SER A 301 1.41 -8.08 -2.27
N TYR A 302 0.58 -8.70 -3.10
CA TYR A 302 -0.43 -9.67 -2.67
C TYR A 302 0.13 -11.08 -2.77
N PHE A 303 -0.24 -11.90 -1.80
CA PHE A 303 0.22 -13.27 -1.68
C PHE A 303 -0.82 -14.14 -0.97
N LEU A 304 -0.97 -15.36 -1.48
CA LEU A 304 -1.81 -16.40 -0.89
C LEU A 304 -1.08 -17.03 0.30
N ASN A 305 -1.72 -17.05 1.46
CA ASN A 305 -1.22 -17.68 2.67
C ASN A 305 -2.14 -18.82 3.11
N PHE A 306 -1.55 -19.75 3.87
CA PHE A 306 -2.28 -20.80 4.55
C PHE A 306 -2.56 -20.42 6.01
N ASN A 307 -3.77 -20.68 6.48
CA ASN A 307 -4.07 -20.66 7.90
C ASN A 307 -3.51 -21.93 8.56
N LEU A 308 -2.39 -21.78 9.28
CA LEU A 308 -1.63 -22.90 9.85
C LEU A 308 -2.30 -23.50 11.09
N ASP A 309 -3.13 -22.71 11.78
CA ASP A 309 -3.77 -23.10 13.04
C ASP A 309 -5.23 -22.62 13.14
N ARG A 310 -5.99 -22.85 12.06
CA ARG A 310 -7.40 -22.44 11.94
C ARG A 310 -8.26 -22.94 13.10
N LYS A 311 -8.97 -22.02 13.75
CA LYS A 311 -9.86 -22.30 14.91
C LYS A 311 -11.34 -22.22 14.59
N SER A 312 -11.76 -21.30 13.72
CA SER A 312 -13.16 -21.15 13.31
C SER A 312 -13.44 -21.95 12.03
N TYR A 313 -14.67 -22.47 11.93
CA TYR A 313 -15.19 -23.22 10.79
C TYR A 313 -16.68 -22.88 10.57
N LYS A 314 -17.05 -21.59 10.69
CA LYS A 314 -18.42 -21.12 10.41
C LYS A 314 -18.69 -21.16 8.90
N PHE A 315 -17.67 -20.85 8.11
CA PHE A 315 -17.72 -20.86 6.64
C PHE A 315 -16.80 -21.97 6.11
N THR A 316 -17.33 -23.19 6.04
CA THR A 316 -16.58 -24.39 5.68
C THR A 316 -17.41 -25.35 4.83
N SER A 317 -16.79 -25.94 3.82
CA SER A 317 -17.36 -27.10 3.11
C SER A 317 -17.07 -28.43 3.83
N LYS A 318 -16.12 -28.45 4.78
CA LYS A 318 -15.77 -29.65 5.55
C LYS A 318 -16.93 -30.07 6.45
N THR A 319 -17.24 -31.35 6.45
CA THR A 319 -18.36 -31.98 7.14
C THR A 319 -17.95 -32.74 8.40
N SER A 320 -16.65 -32.97 8.61
CA SER A 320 -16.15 -33.75 9.75
C SER A 320 -14.87 -33.18 10.37
N ASP A 321 -14.61 -33.51 11.64
CA ASP A 321 -13.35 -33.14 12.30
C ASP A 321 -12.14 -33.86 11.71
N ALA A 322 -12.34 -35.01 11.06
CA ALA A 322 -11.29 -35.72 10.35
C ALA A 322 -10.81 -34.95 9.12
N GLU A 323 -11.72 -34.30 8.37
CA GLU A 323 -11.38 -33.42 7.25
C GLU A 323 -10.66 -32.15 7.72
N LYS A 324 -11.11 -31.54 8.83
CA LYS A 324 -10.43 -30.38 9.45
C LYS A 324 -8.99 -30.72 9.82
N LYS A 325 -8.79 -31.87 10.50
CA LYS A 325 -7.46 -32.35 10.88
C LYS A 325 -6.59 -32.71 9.67
N SER A 326 -7.18 -33.35 8.66
CA SER A 326 -6.49 -33.69 7.40
C SER A 326 -6.00 -32.44 6.68
N THR A 327 -6.84 -31.40 6.64
CA THR A 327 -6.49 -30.11 6.05
C THR A 327 -5.37 -29.41 6.82
N GLN A 328 -5.47 -29.34 8.15
CA GLN A 328 -4.40 -28.78 8.98
C GLN A 328 -3.06 -29.50 8.74
N GLU A 329 -3.07 -30.84 8.68
CA GLU A 329 -1.84 -31.59 8.46
C GLU A 329 -1.27 -31.39 7.05
N ALA A 330 -2.14 -31.24 6.04
CA ALA A 330 -1.75 -30.92 4.67
C ALA A 330 -1.10 -29.53 4.56
N VAL A 331 -1.71 -28.49 5.13
CA VAL A 331 -1.14 -27.12 5.04
C VAL A 331 0.19 -26.98 5.79
N LEU A 332 0.44 -27.80 6.82
CA LEU A 332 1.74 -27.84 7.51
C LEU A 332 2.82 -28.56 6.71
N ASN A 333 2.46 -29.38 5.72
CA ASN A 333 3.40 -30.09 4.87
C ASN A 333 3.99 -29.17 3.79
N LYS A 334 5.32 -29.01 3.77
CA LYS A 334 6.03 -28.16 2.80
C LYS A 334 5.78 -28.60 1.36
N ASN A 335 5.85 -29.90 1.06
CA ASN A 335 5.65 -30.41 -0.31
C ASN A 335 4.21 -30.16 -0.79
N PHE A 336 3.22 -30.22 0.09
CA PHE A 336 1.84 -29.86 -0.24
C PHE A 336 1.73 -28.37 -0.61
N ARG A 337 2.30 -27.48 0.21
CA ARG A 337 2.30 -26.03 -0.10
C ARG A 337 3.02 -25.72 -1.42
N GLN A 338 4.17 -26.35 -1.66
CA GLN A 338 4.89 -26.21 -2.95
C GLN A 338 4.06 -26.74 -4.13
N ALA A 339 3.33 -27.84 -3.94
CA ALA A 339 2.44 -28.36 -4.97
C ALA A 339 1.35 -27.35 -5.34
N ILE A 340 0.71 -26.71 -4.35
CA ILE A 340 -0.25 -25.63 -4.58
C ILE A 340 0.40 -24.45 -5.32
N ASN A 341 1.60 -24.04 -4.90
CA ASN A 341 2.34 -22.94 -5.52
C ASN A 341 2.61 -23.17 -7.02
N PHE A 342 3.08 -24.37 -7.39
CA PHE A 342 3.34 -24.75 -8.78
C PHE A 342 2.06 -25.05 -9.57
N ALA A 343 0.96 -25.41 -8.90
CA ALA A 343 -0.34 -25.67 -9.53
C ALA A 343 -1.12 -24.40 -9.86
N TYR A 344 -0.81 -23.29 -9.19
CA TYR A 344 -1.49 -22.02 -9.35
C TYR A 344 -1.03 -21.27 -10.61
N ASP A 345 -1.88 -21.23 -11.63
CA ASP A 345 -1.69 -20.44 -12.85
C ASP A 345 -2.02 -18.97 -12.57
N ARG A 346 -0.98 -18.17 -12.34
CA ARG A 346 -1.13 -16.74 -12.05
C ARG A 346 -1.42 -15.96 -13.32
N THR A 347 -1.01 -16.45 -14.49
CA THR A 347 -1.35 -15.82 -15.76
C THR A 347 -2.85 -15.88 -16.00
N ALA A 348 -3.48 -17.06 -15.83
CA ALA A 348 -4.94 -17.21 -15.92
C ALA A 348 -5.68 -16.36 -14.87
N TYR A 349 -5.13 -16.29 -13.64
CA TYR A 349 -5.65 -15.42 -12.59
C TYR A 349 -5.60 -13.94 -12.97
N GLY A 350 -4.45 -13.45 -13.44
CA GLY A 350 -4.27 -12.06 -13.84
C GLY A 350 -5.15 -11.68 -15.04
N ALA A 351 -5.41 -12.63 -15.95
CA ALA A 351 -6.34 -12.43 -17.06
C ALA A 351 -7.77 -12.12 -16.60
N GLN A 352 -8.19 -12.57 -15.40
CA GLN A 352 -9.53 -12.28 -14.87
C GLN A 352 -9.75 -10.79 -14.57
N SER A 353 -8.67 -10.01 -14.40
CA SER A 353 -8.78 -8.57 -14.16
C SER A 353 -8.14 -7.69 -15.23
N GLN A 354 -7.15 -8.21 -15.97
CA GLN A 354 -6.38 -7.44 -16.96
C GLN A 354 -6.63 -7.87 -18.40
N GLY A 355 -7.52 -8.84 -18.63
CA GLY A 355 -7.69 -9.51 -19.92
C GLY A 355 -6.44 -10.30 -20.33
N GLU A 356 -6.54 -11.05 -21.42
CA GLU A 356 -5.44 -11.90 -21.89
C GLU A 356 -4.17 -11.09 -22.24
N GLU A 357 -4.32 -9.93 -22.89
CA GLU A 357 -3.19 -9.05 -23.28
C GLU A 357 -2.43 -8.49 -22.08
N GLY A 358 -3.14 -8.24 -20.97
CA GLY A 358 -2.58 -7.69 -19.74
C GLY A 358 -2.29 -8.71 -18.65
N ALA A 359 -2.55 -10.00 -18.90
CA ALA A 359 -2.61 -11.05 -17.89
C ALA A 359 -1.38 -11.08 -16.98
N THR A 360 -0.19 -10.94 -17.57
CA THR A 360 1.05 -10.97 -16.80
C THR A 360 1.41 -9.64 -16.16
N LYS A 361 0.87 -8.49 -16.63
CA LYS A 361 1.35 -7.13 -16.28
C LYS A 361 1.22 -6.76 -14.81
N ILE A 362 0.35 -7.45 -14.07
CA ILE A 362 0.16 -7.25 -12.64
C ILE A 362 0.90 -8.27 -11.77
N LEU A 363 1.53 -9.27 -12.38
CA LEU A 363 2.09 -10.39 -11.62
C LEU A 363 3.29 -9.95 -10.81
N ARG A 364 3.29 -10.37 -9.54
CA ARG A 364 4.36 -10.18 -8.58
C ARG A 364 4.88 -11.52 -8.10
N ASN A 365 6.19 -11.68 -8.14
CA ASN A 365 6.82 -12.97 -7.90
C ASN A 365 7.44 -13.12 -6.52
N LEU A 366 7.69 -12.04 -5.79
CA LEU A 366 8.29 -12.06 -4.45
C LEU A 366 7.43 -11.24 -3.47
N VAL A 367 7.59 -11.47 -2.17
CA VAL A 367 6.93 -10.63 -1.16
C VAL A 367 7.57 -9.25 -1.15
N VAL A 368 8.90 -9.18 -1.10
CA VAL A 368 9.65 -7.95 -1.40
C VAL A 368 9.63 -7.76 -2.92
N PRO A 369 9.13 -6.63 -3.48
CA PRO A 369 9.17 -6.40 -4.91
C PRO A 369 10.59 -6.58 -5.47
N PRO A 370 10.77 -7.27 -6.61
CA PRO A 370 12.10 -7.66 -7.11
C PRO A 370 13.07 -6.49 -7.29
N ASN A 371 12.56 -5.30 -7.64
CA ASN A 371 13.32 -4.08 -7.87
C ASN A 371 13.21 -3.07 -6.70
N PHE A 372 12.81 -3.52 -5.51
CA PHE A 372 12.59 -2.64 -4.36
C PHE A 372 13.90 -2.02 -3.84
N VAL A 373 14.98 -2.79 -3.85
CA VAL A 373 16.35 -2.33 -3.53
C VAL A 373 17.33 -2.93 -4.52
N SER A 374 18.51 -2.30 -4.66
CA SER A 374 19.62 -2.85 -5.45
C SER A 374 20.80 -3.23 -4.55
N ILE A 375 21.53 -4.27 -4.96
CA ILE A 375 22.73 -4.77 -4.30
C ILE A 375 23.82 -4.84 -5.36
N ASN A 376 24.82 -3.95 -5.28
CA ASN A 376 25.94 -3.90 -6.22
C ASN A 376 25.51 -3.86 -7.71
N GLY A 377 24.47 -3.10 -8.03
CA GLY A 377 23.94 -2.95 -9.39
C GLY A 377 23.04 -4.09 -9.87
N LYS A 378 22.66 -5.02 -9.00
CA LYS A 378 21.66 -6.06 -9.27
C LYS A 378 20.39 -5.81 -8.48
N ASP A 379 19.25 -6.17 -9.07
CA ASP A 379 17.96 -6.13 -8.39
C ASP A 379 17.90 -7.20 -7.29
N PHE A 380 17.13 -6.91 -6.22
CA PHE A 380 16.91 -7.85 -5.12
C PHE A 380 16.47 -9.24 -5.60
N GLY A 381 15.56 -9.29 -6.59
CA GLY A 381 15.07 -10.54 -7.16
C GLY A 381 16.14 -11.39 -7.85
N GLU A 382 17.17 -10.77 -8.44
CA GLU A 382 18.30 -11.51 -9.03
C GLU A 382 19.16 -12.16 -7.94
N ILE A 383 19.36 -11.47 -6.83
CA ILE A 383 20.09 -12.03 -5.68
C ILE A 383 19.30 -13.19 -5.09
N VAL A 384 17.98 -13.05 -4.90
CA VAL A 384 17.11 -14.15 -4.42
C VAL A 384 17.22 -15.36 -5.35
N ALA A 385 17.11 -15.17 -6.67
CA ALA A 385 17.26 -16.24 -7.66
C ALA A 385 18.60 -16.98 -7.53
N SER A 386 19.69 -16.27 -7.25
CA SER A 386 21.01 -16.87 -7.03
C SER A 386 21.08 -17.74 -5.76
N LYS A 387 20.26 -17.46 -4.74
CA LYS A 387 20.19 -18.24 -3.49
C LYS A 387 19.30 -19.48 -3.62
N MET A 388 18.29 -19.43 -4.50
CA MET A 388 17.33 -20.53 -4.68
C MET A 388 17.96 -21.85 -5.11
N VAL A 389 19.11 -21.82 -5.76
CA VAL A 389 19.85 -23.04 -6.17
C VAL A 389 20.21 -23.95 -4.99
N ASN A 390 20.22 -23.43 -3.77
CA ASN A 390 20.52 -24.17 -2.55
C ASN A 390 19.32 -24.95 -1.99
N TYR A 391 18.11 -24.72 -2.50
CA TYR A 391 16.88 -25.33 -1.97
C TYR A 391 16.36 -26.53 -2.76
N GLY A 392 16.80 -26.71 -4.01
CA GLY A 392 16.39 -27.84 -4.83
C GLY A 392 16.46 -27.56 -6.33
N LYS A 393 16.39 -28.62 -7.13
CA LYS A 393 16.43 -28.53 -8.60
C LYS A 393 15.16 -27.91 -9.19
N GLU A 394 14.05 -28.05 -8.49
CA GLU A 394 12.76 -27.44 -8.81
C GLU A 394 12.83 -25.92 -8.92
N TRP A 395 13.79 -25.28 -8.25
CA TRP A 395 13.98 -23.83 -8.24
C TRP A 395 15.04 -23.33 -9.24
N GLN A 396 15.74 -24.22 -9.95
CA GLN A 396 16.79 -23.83 -10.89
C GLN A 396 16.23 -23.03 -12.08
N GLY A 397 16.92 -21.94 -12.41
CA GLY A 397 16.61 -21.11 -13.58
C GLY A 397 15.39 -20.20 -13.43
N ILE A 398 14.82 -20.08 -12.23
CA ILE A 398 13.70 -19.18 -11.98
C ILE A 398 14.15 -17.72 -12.07
N ASN A 399 13.36 -16.93 -12.80
CA ASN A 399 13.49 -15.49 -12.89
C ASN A 399 12.38 -14.84 -12.07
N PHE A 400 12.74 -14.11 -11.02
CA PHE A 400 11.79 -13.44 -10.14
C PHE A 400 11.40 -12.03 -10.58
N ALA A 401 11.88 -11.52 -11.72
CA ALA A 401 11.41 -10.22 -12.20
C ALA A 401 9.87 -10.23 -12.33
N ASP A 402 9.23 -9.09 -12.06
CA ASP A 402 7.77 -8.98 -12.17
C ASP A 402 7.29 -9.12 -13.63
N ALA A 403 5.97 -9.14 -13.80
CA ALA A 403 5.30 -9.23 -15.08
C ALA A 403 5.47 -10.55 -15.87
N GLN A 404 5.73 -11.64 -15.15
CA GLN A 404 5.79 -13.01 -15.66
C GLN A 404 5.32 -14.01 -14.60
N ASP A 405 5.00 -15.23 -14.99
CA ASP A 405 4.68 -16.34 -14.08
C ASP A 405 5.79 -17.40 -14.14
N PRO A 406 6.81 -17.32 -13.27
CA PRO A 406 7.92 -18.28 -13.27
C PRO A 406 7.60 -19.54 -12.46
N TYR A 407 6.47 -19.58 -11.76
CA TYR A 407 6.11 -20.64 -10.84
C TYR A 407 5.26 -21.70 -11.51
N TYR A 408 4.20 -21.31 -12.24
CA TYR A 408 3.23 -22.26 -12.74
C TYR A 408 3.89 -23.39 -13.57
N ASN A 409 3.75 -24.61 -13.07
CA ASN A 409 4.30 -25.81 -13.68
C ASN A 409 3.56 -27.05 -13.15
N ALA A 410 2.60 -27.56 -13.94
CA ALA A 410 1.77 -28.68 -13.56
C ALA A 410 2.57 -29.97 -13.26
N ASP A 411 3.71 -30.19 -13.91
CA ASP A 411 4.53 -31.38 -13.68
C ASP A 411 5.28 -31.29 -12.35
N LYS A 412 5.87 -30.14 -12.03
CA LYS A 412 6.46 -29.87 -10.70
C LYS A 412 5.39 -29.97 -9.60
N ALA A 413 4.19 -29.44 -9.87
CA ALA A 413 3.07 -29.53 -8.93
C ALA A 413 2.70 -30.98 -8.61
N LYS A 414 2.53 -31.83 -9.64
CA LYS A 414 2.25 -33.27 -9.48
C LYS A 414 3.38 -34.01 -8.76
N ALA A 415 4.64 -33.71 -9.09
CA ALA A 415 5.79 -34.31 -8.43
C ALA A 415 5.83 -34.00 -6.92
N LYS A 416 5.67 -32.73 -6.56
CA LYS A 416 5.60 -32.29 -5.16
C LYS A 416 4.38 -32.85 -4.44
N PHE A 417 3.24 -32.92 -5.12
CA PHE A 417 2.05 -33.52 -4.54
C PHE A 417 2.22 -35.02 -4.30
N ALA A 418 2.92 -35.76 -5.16
CA ALA A 418 3.19 -37.18 -4.93
C ALA A 418 4.05 -37.42 -3.68
N GLU A 419 5.07 -36.59 -3.45
CA GLU A 419 5.86 -36.60 -2.21
C GLU A 419 4.99 -36.28 -1.00
N ALA A 420 4.21 -35.20 -1.07
CA ALA A 420 3.30 -34.78 -0.01
C ALA A 420 2.26 -35.87 0.31
N LYS A 421 1.61 -36.45 -0.71
CA LYS A 421 0.58 -37.48 -0.55
C LYS A 421 1.11 -38.69 0.18
N LYS A 422 2.33 -39.15 -0.15
CA LYS A 422 2.98 -40.25 0.58
C LYS A 422 3.20 -39.92 2.06
N GLU A 423 3.72 -38.73 2.35
CA GLU A 423 3.98 -38.27 3.72
C GLU A 423 2.68 -38.10 4.53
N LEU A 424 1.64 -37.56 3.90
CA LEU A 424 0.34 -37.31 4.51
C LEU A 424 -0.45 -38.60 4.75
N GLN A 425 -0.46 -39.54 3.80
CA GLN A 425 -1.07 -40.86 3.98
C GLN A 425 -0.43 -41.63 5.15
N ALA A 426 0.89 -41.51 5.32
CA ALA A 426 1.58 -42.10 6.46
C ALA A 426 1.13 -41.53 7.82
N LYS A 427 0.54 -40.33 7.83
CA LYS A 427 -0.06 -39.68 9.01
C LYS A 427 -1.58 -39.90 9.12
N GLY A 428 -2.17 -40.71 8.25
CA GLY A 428 -3.61 -41.01 8.26
C GLY A 428 -4.49 -39.90 7.69
N VAL A 429 -3.92 -39.00 6.88
CA VAL A 429 -4.66 -37.92 6.21
C VAL A 429 -5.64 -38.49 5.18
N GLN A 430 -6.87 -37.97 5.18
CA GLN A 430 -7.92 -38.32 4.24
C GLN A 430 -7.87 -37.38 3.03
N PHE A 431 -8.17 -37.92 1.85
CA PHE A 431 -8.30 -37.19 0.59
C PHE A 431 -9.74 -37.27 0.09
N PRO A 432 -10.25 -36.23 -0.61
CA PRO A 432 -9.53 -35.01 -1.00
C PRO A 432 -9.27 -34.04 0.18
N ILE A 433 -8.23 -33.23 0.05
CA ILE A 433 -7.99 -32.09 0.96
C ILE A 433 -8.86 -30.93 0.51
N HIS A 434 -9.77 -30.50 1.40
CA HIS A 434 -10.64 -29.35 1.18
C HIS A 434 -9.99 -28.08 1.73
N LEU A 435 -9.77 -27.08 0.88
CA LEU A 435 -9.22 -25.77 1.26
C LEU A 435 -10.29 -24.69 1.06
N ASP A 436 -10.84 -24.18 2.17
CA ASP A 436 -11.81 -23.07 2.12
C ASP A 436 -11.09 -21.75 1.85
N MET A 437 -11.58 -21.00 0.86
CA MET A 437 -11.18 -19.62 0.59
C MET A 437 -12.42 -18.74 0.63
N THR A 438 -12.40 -17.72 1.49
CA THR A 438 -13.49 -16.74 1.55
C THR A 438 -13.31 -15.64 0.52
N VAL A 439 -14.41 -15.18 -0.06
CA VAL A 439 -14.45 -14.04 -0.98
C VAL A 439 -15.70 -13.20 -0.72
N ASP A 440 -15.58 -11.87 -0.87
CA ASP A 440 -16.76 -11.00 -0.91
C ASP A 440 -17.54 -11.25 -2.20
N GLN A 441 -18.79 -11.70 -2.07
CA GLN A 441 -19.68 -11.98 -3.20
C GLN A 441 -20.00 -10.74 -4.05
N ALA A 442 -19.90 -9.53 -3.49
CA ALA A 442 -20.10 -8.28 -4.21
C ALA A 442 -18.90 -7.93 -5.11
N ALA A 443 -17.70 -8.41 -4.76
CA ALA A 443 -16.46 -8.15 -5.49
C ALA A 443 -16.30 -9.12 -6.68
N LYS A 444 -17.09 -8.93 -7.75
CA LYS A 444 -17.12 -9.80 -8.95
C LYS A 444 -15.74 -10.17 -9.50
N LYS A 445 -14.82 -9.20 -9.56
CA LYS A 445 -13.41 -9.42 -9.95
C LYS A 445 -12.74 -10.48 -9.07
N ASN A 446 -12.85 -10.35 -7.75
CA ASN A 446 -12.20 -11.24 -6.80
C ASN A 446 -12.82 -12.64 -6.84
N VAL A 447 -14.13 -12.76 -7.08
CA VAL A 447 -14.81 -14.04 -7.30
C VAL A 447 -14.29 -14.75 -8.56
N GLN A 448 -14.12 -14.03 -9.67
CA GLN A 448 -13.56 -14.58 -10.92
C GLN A 448 -12.12 -15.05 -10.72
N GLU A 449 -11.29 -14.21 -10.10
CA GLU A 449 -9.91 -14.50 -9.72
C GLU A 449 -9.80 -15.78 -8.86
N ALA A 450 -10.60 -15.90 -7.80
CA ALA A 450 -10.61 -17.07 -6.93
C ALA A 450 -11.06 -18.35 -7.65
N ASN A 451 -12.04 -18.26 -8.56
CA ASN A 451 -12.45 -19.39 -9.38
C ASN A 451 -11.37 -19.81 -10.39
N SER A 452 -10.64 -18.85 -10.98
CA SER A 452 -9.49 -19.16 -11.85
C SER A 452 -8.38 -19.89 -11.10
N MET A 453 -8.06 -19.44 -9.88
CA MET A 453 -7.10 -20.13 -9.00
C MET A 453 -7.56 -21.56 -8.72
N LYS A 454 -8.82 -21.75 -8.28
CA LYS A 454 -9.44 -23.07 -8.06
C LYS A 454 -9.28 -23.98 -9.27
N GLN A 455 -9.68 -23.51 -10.46
CA GLN A 455 -9.63 -24.30 -11.69
C GLN A 455 -8.20 -24.75 -12.03
N SER A 456 -7.21 -23.85 -11.94
CA SER A 456 -5.82 -24.20 -12.22
C SER A 456 -5.26 -25.25 -11.26
N ILE A 457 -5.54 -25.11 -9.97
CA ILE A 457 -5.05 -26.03 -8.94
C ILE A 457 -5.69 -27.41 -9.08
N GLU A 458 -7.02 -27.47 -9.22
CA GLU A 458 -7.76 -28.73 -9.35
C GLU A 458 -7.44 -29.45 -10.66
N ALA A 459 -7.21 -28.73 -11.75
CA ALA A 459 -6.79 -29.31 -13.02
C ALA A 459 -5.37 -29.92 -12.94
N ALA A 460 -4.45 -29.28 -12.21
CA ALA A 460 -3.09 -29.77 -12.06
C ALA A 460 -2.98 -30.96 -11.09
N LEU A 461 -3.71 -30.92 -9.97
CA LEU A 461 -3.58 -31.89 -8.87
C LEU A 461 -4.66 -32.97 -8.84
N GLY A 462 -5.80 -32.77 -9.52
CA GLY A 462 -6.96 -33.67 -9.51
C GLY A 462 -7.91 -33.39 -8.34
N ALA A 463 -9.21 -33.30 -8.62
CA ALA A 463 -10.24 -33.02 -7.61
C ALA A 463 -10.43 -34.19 -6.60
N GLU A 464 -9.97 -35.39 -6.94
CA GLU A 464 -9.90 -36.52 -6.00
C GLU A 464 -8.79 -36.35 -4.94
N ASN A 465 -7.92 -35.36 -5.13
CA ASN A 465 -6.77 -35.07 -4.29
C ASN A 465 -6.93 -33.74 -3.55
N VAL A 466 -7.28 -32.67 -4.25
CA VAL A 466 -7.40 -31.33 -3.67
C VAL A 466 -8.65 -30.66 -4.23
N VAL A 467 -9.44 -30.06 -3.34
CA VAL A 467 -10.62 -29.26 -3.68
C VAL A 467 -10.47 -27.89 -3.05
N ILE A 468 -10.61 -26.83 -3.86
CA ILE A 468 -10.66 -25.45 -3.38
C ILE A 468 -12.12 -25.03 -3.23
N ASP A 469 -12.57 -24.83 -2.01
CA ASP A 469 -13.95 -24.47 -1.69
C ASP A 469 -14.10 -22.95 -1.57
N ILE A 470 -14.71 -22.32 -2.58
CA ILE A 470 -14.93 -20.86 -2.58
C ILE A 470 -16.17 -20.52 -1.75
N GLN A 471 -15.95 -19.92 -0.59
CA GLN A 471 -16.98 -19.44 0.32
C GLN A 471 -17.34 -17.98 -0.03
N GLN A 472 -18.42 -17.79 -0.79
CA GLN A 472 -18.92 -16.45 -1.14
C GLN A 472 -19.73 -15.87 0.02
N LEU A 473 -19.25 -14.79 0.62
CA LEU A 473 -19.81 -14.18 1.83
C LEU A 473 -20.39 -12.79 1.54
N SER A 474 -21.24 -12.30 2.44
CA SER A 474 -21.57 -10.87 2.49
C SER A 474 -20.29 -10.05 2.75
N THR A 475 -20.25 -8.78 2.31
CA THR A 475 -19.10 -7.89 2.57
C THR A 475 -18.78 -7.82 4.06
N GLU A 476 -19.80 -7.69 4.92
CA GLU A 476 -19.63 -7.64 6.38
C GLU A 476 -19.04 -8.94 6.94
N ASP A 477 -19.56 -10.11 6.56
CA ASP A 477 -19.01 -11.40 7.02
C ASP A 477 -17.59 -11.62 6.50
N TYR A 478 -17.31 -11.23 5.25
CA TYR A 478 -15.97 -11.32 4.66
C TYR A 478 -14.98 -10.46 5.44
N GLU A 479 -15.29 -9.18 5.69
CA GLU A 479 -14.42 -8.27 6.43
C GLU A 479 -14.17 -8.74 7.86
N ASN A 480 -15.22 -9.18 8.57
CA ASN A 480 -15.14 -9.64 9.96
C ASN A 480 -14.35 -10.94 10.14
N THR A 481 -14.27 -11.79 9.12
CA THR A 481 -13.47 -13.02 9.13
C THR A 481 -12.08 -12.85 8.53
N SER A 482 -11.79 -11.70 7.92
CA SER A 482 -10.52 -11.39 7.28
C SER A 482 -9.94 -10.09 7.85
N TYR A 483 -10.00 -8.99 7.12
CA TYR A 483 -9.28 -7.75 7.40
C TYR A 483 -9.59 -7.13 8.77
N LEU A 484 -10.84 -7.20 9.24
CA LEU A 484 -11.26 -6.60 10.52
C LEU A 484 -11.12 -7.55 11.73
N ALA A 485 -10.80 -8.83 11.50
CA ALA A 485 -10.58 -9.79 12.56
C ALA A 485 -9.41 -9.35 13.46
N GLN A 486 -9.68 -9.25 14.76
CA GLN A 486 -8.74 -8.76 15.76
C GLN A 486 -7.84 -9.86 16.33
N THR A 487 -8.26 -11.13 16.19
CA THR A 487 -7.51 -12.30 16.65
C THR A 487 -7.36 -13.33 15.54
N ALA A 488 -6.31 -14.14 15.62
CA ALA A 488 -6.07 -15.31 14.76
C ALA A 488 -7.25 -16.30 14.80
N ALA A 489 -7.90 -16.46 15.96
CA ALA A 489 -9.02 -17.39 16.10
C ALA A 489 -10.27 -16.97 15.30
N GLN A 490 -10.42 -15.67 15.00
CA GLN A 490 -11.52 -15.13 14.20
C GLN A 490 -11.31 -15.33 12.68
N LYS A 491 -10.09 -15.65 12.25
CA LYS A 491 -9.75 -15.85 10.84
C LYS A 491 -10.29 -17.20 10.36
N ASP A 492 -11.32 -17.16 9.52
CA ASP A 492 -12.15 -18.32 9.16
C ASP A 492 -12.01 -18.73 7.69
N TYR A 493 -10.84 -19.25 7.35
CA TYR A 493 -10.47 -19.75 6.02
C TYR A 493 -9.25 -20.66 6.16
N ASP A 494 -8.98 -21.51 5.16
CA ASP A 494 -7.68 -22.19 5.04
C ASP A 494 -6.73 -21.43 4.12
N LEU A 495 -7.28 -20.72 3.14
CA LEU A 495 -6.56 -19.91 2.16
C LEU A 495 -7.04 -18.46 2.20
N TYR A 496 -6.10 -17.53 2.28
CA TYR A 496 -6.40 -16.10 2.22
C TYR A 496 -5.38 -15.36 1.38
N ASN A 497 -5.87 -14.45 0.53
CA ASN A 497 -5.04 -13.58 -0.27
C ASN A 497 -4.91 -12.22 0.43
N GLY A 498 -3.86 -12.09 1.23
CA GLY A 498 -3.49 -10.85 1.90
C GLY A 498 -2.54 -10.01 1.05
N GLY A 499 -2.35 -8.75 1.42
CA GLY A 499 -1.37 -7.90 0.75
C GLY A 499 -0.70 -6.94 1.71
N TRP A 500 0.52 -6.55 1.36
CA TRP A 500 1.32 -5.59 2.11
C TRP A 500 1.96 -4.59 1.15
N SER A 501 2.07 -3.33 1.56
CA SER A 501 2.84 -2.30 0.87
C SER A 501 3.91 -1.79 1.82
N ALA A 502 5.08 -1.40 1.30
CA ALA A 502 6.16 -0.96 2.16
C ALA A 502 5.81 0.30 2.97
N ASP A 503 6.10 0.23 4.27
CA ASP A 503 6.00 1.37 5.17
C ASP A 503 7.28 2.23 5.15
N TYR A 504 8.42 1.63 4.83
CA TYR A 504 9.73 2.26 4.76
C TYR A 504 10.66 1.53 3.76
N GLN A 505 11.72 2.19 3.31
CA GLN A 505 12.61 1.71 2.24
C GLN A 505 13.66 0.70 2.72
N ASP A 506 13.23 -0.46 3.22
CA ASP A 506 14.11 -1.59 3.58
C ASP A 506 13.34 -2.91 3.39
N PRO A 507 13.94 -3.99 2.84
CA PRO A 507 13.26 -5.26 2.64
C PRO A 507 12.59 -5.82 3.91
N SER A 508 13.08 -5.45 5.10
CA SER A 508 12.47 -5.83 6.37
C SER A 508 11.00 -5.39 6.49
N THR A 509 10.59 -4.31 5.82
CA THR A 509 9.18 -3.85 5.80
C THR A 509 8.21 -4.93 5.31
N TYR A 510 8.66 -5.82 4.42
CA TYR A 510 7.88 -6.96 3.92
C TYR A 510 8.18 -8.26 4.65
N LEU A 511 9.42 -8.45 5.10
CA LEU A 511 9.86 -9.73 5.65
C LEU A 511 9.53 -9.85 7.14
N ASP A 512 9.56 -8.76 7.90
CA ASP A 512 9.25 -8.75 9.33
C ASP A 512 7.76 -9.02 9.61
N ILE A 513 6.87 -8.90 8.62
CA ILE A 513 5.42 -9.17 8.80
C ILE A 513 5.12 -10.63 9.12
N PHE A 514 6.09 -11.53 8.92
CA PHE A 514 6.02 -12.96 9.29
C PHE A 514 6.85 -13.30 10.55
N ASN A 515 7.46 -12.31 11.21
CA ASN A 515 8.22 -12.51 12.45
C ASN A 515 7.28 -13.00 13.56
N VAL A 516 7.55 -14.15 14.19
CA VAL A 516 6.66 -14.76 15.20
C VAL A 516 6.40 -13.86 16.42
N LYS A 517 7.27 -12.88 16.69
CA LYS A 517 7.18 -12.00 17.86
C LYS A 517 6.25 -10.81 17.64
N SER A 518 6.20 -10.26 16.43
CA SER A 518 5.57 -8.96 16.16
C SER A 518 4.95 -8.81 14.76
N GLY A 519 5.01 -9.85 13.92
CA GLY A 519 4.65 -9.76 12.51
C GLY A 519 3.18 -9.43 12.27
N GLY A 520 2.93 -8.37 11.49
CA GLY A 520 1.58 -7.87 11.20
C GLY A 520 0.67 -8.82 10.43
N THR A 521 1.24 -9.80 9.70
CA THR A 521 0.48 -10.79 8.91
C THR A 521 0.29 -12.11 9.65
N LEU A 522 0.89 -12.33 10.83
CA LEU A 522 0.79 -13.61 11.55
C LEU A 522 -0.64 -14.06 11.82
N ARG A 523 -1.53 -13.12 12.17
CA ARG A 523 -2.94 -13.45 12.40
C ARG A 523 -3.57 -14.05 11.15
N ASP A 524 -3.18 -13.59 9.97
CA ASP A 524 -3.67 -14.16 8.72
C ASP A 524 -3.25 -15.63 8.51
N LEU A 525 -2.15 -16.05 9.16
CA LEU A 525 -1.66 -17.43 9.20
C LEU A 525 -2.28 -18.24 10.37
N GLY A 526 -3.22 -17.67 11.12
CA GLY A 526 -3.81 -18.30 12.30
C GLY A 526 -2.92 -18.27 13.54
N LEU A 527 -1.96 -17.34 13.61
CA LEU A 527 -0.99 -17.23 14.69
C LEU A 527 -1.10 -15.88 15.41
N GLU A 528 -1.00 -15.87 16.74
CA GLU A 528 -0.89 -14.62 17.50
C GLU A 528 0.57 -14.19 17.64
N PRO A 529 0.91 -12.93 17.31
CA PRO A 529 2.25 -12.40 17.55
C PRO A 529 2.67 -12.50 19.02
N GLY A 530 3.87 -13.00 19.26
CA GLY A 530 4.47 -13.13 20.59
C GLY A 530 4.04 -14.38 21.36
N GLU A 531 3.06 -15.15 20.87
CA GLU A 531 2.62 -16.38 21.50
C GLU A 531 3.35 -17.60 20.94
N ALA A 532 3.73 -18.52 21.83
CA ALA A 532 4.33 -19.79 21.41
C ALA A 532 3.28 -20.65 20.71
N ASN A 533 3.60 -21.13 19.50
CA ASN A 533 2.70 -21.98 18.72
C ASN A 533 3.47 -23.13 18.04
N ASP A 534 3.08 -24.37 18.33
CA ASP A 534 3.73 -25.56 17.78
C ASP A 534 3.62 -25.65 16.25
N LYS A 535 2.57 -25.09 15.66
CA LYS A 535 2.36 -25.06 14.21
C LYS A 535 3.30 -24.09 13.53
N ALA A 536 3.54 -22.93 14.13
CA ALA A 536 4.54 -21.96 13.66
C ALA A 536 5.95 -22.58 13.67
N LYS A 537 6.29 -23.30 14.75
CA LYS A 537 7.55 -24.05 14.86
C LYS A 537 7.65 -25.20 13.85
N ALA A 538 6.55 -25.93 13.63
CA ALA A 538 6.52 -27.04 12.68
C ALA A 538 6.83 -26.62 11.23
N VAL A 539 6.55 -25.37 10.88
CA VAL A 539 6.89 -24.79 9.57
C VAL A 539 8.18 -23.96 9.57
N GLY A 540 8.88 -23.87 10.71
CA GLY A 540 10.18 -23.21 10.84
C GLY A 540 10.13 -21.69 10.93
N LEU A 541 9.01 -21.09 11.35
CA LEU A 541 8.91 -19.63 11.51
C LEU A 541 9.80 -19.09 12.65
N ASP A 542 10.18 -19.93 13.60
CA ASP A 542 11.19 -19.60 14.63
C ASP A 542 12.58 -19.42 14.01
N ILE A 543 12.97 -20.31 13.10
CA ILE A 543 14.22 -20.19 12.33
C ILE A 543 14.18 -18.93 11.45
N TYR A 544 13.07 -18.72 10.74
CA TYR A 544 12.87 -17.50 9.94
C TYR A 544 13.02 -16.23 10.78
N THR A 545 12.43 -16.21 11.97
CA THR A 545 12.54 -15.07 12.90
C THR A 545 13.98 -14.86 13.37
N GLN A 546 14.72 -15.93 13.66
CA GLN A 546 16.14 -15.81 14.00
C GLN A 546 16.95 -15.21 12.84
N MET A 547 16.70 -15.65 11.60
CA MET A 547 17.37 -15.09 10.43
C MET A 547 17.10 -13.58 10.28
N LEU A 548 15.85 -13.14 10.51
CA LEU A 548 15.49 -11.72 10.54
C LEU A 548 16.26 -10.95 11.61
N GLU A 549 16.36 -11.47 12.83
CA GLU A 549 17.10 -10.84 13.92
C GLU A 549 18.59 -10.69 13.62
N GLU A 550 19.18 -11.67 12.92
CA GLU A 550 20.57 -11.61 12.47
C GLU A 550 20.76 -10.59 11.34
N ALA A 551 19.85 -10.55 10.36
CA ALA A 551 19.84 -9.53 9.31
C ALA A 551 19.66 -8.12 9.89
N ASN A 552 18.77 -7.97 10.87
CA ASN A 552 18.48 -6.68 11.50
C ASN A 552 19.67 -6.08 12.26
N LYS A 553 20.65 -6.90 12.69
CA LYS A 553 21.88 -6.45 13.36
C LYS A 553 23.00 -6.05 12.40
N GLU A 554 22.94 -6.49 11.13
CA GLU A 554 23.96 -6.19 10.13
C GLU A 554 23.93 -4.70 9.75
N GLN A 555 25.11 -4.07 9.81
CA GLN A 555 25.31 -2.63 9.61
C GLN A 555 25.76 -2.31 8.18
N ASP A 556 26.43 -3.27 7.52
CA ASP A 556 26.76 -3.15 6.11
C ASP A 556 25.49 -3.35 5.28
N LEU A 557 25.04 -2.29 4.59
CA LEU A 557 23.77 -2.29 3.87
C LEU A 557 23.69 -3.37 2.78
N ALA A 558 24.79 -3.60 2.06
CA ALA A 558 24.81 -4.62 1.02
C ALA A 558 24.70 -6.03 1.62
N LYS A 559 25.46 -6.33 2.68
CA LYS A 559 25.36 -7.62 3.38
C LYS A 559 24.01 -7.82 4.05
N ARG A 560 23.42 -6.75 4.62
CA ARG A 560 22.08 -6.77 5.19
C ARG A 560 21.05 -7.18 4.14
N TYR A 561 21.09 -6.56 2.96
CA TYR A 561 20.19 -6.90 1.87
C TYR A 561 20.45 -8.29 1.28
N GLU A 562 21.70 -8.77 1.25
CA GLU A 562 22.00 -10.17 0.90
C GLU A 562 21.38 -11.16 1.90
N LYS A 563 21.43 -10.87 3.21
CA LYS A 563 20.75 -11.67 4.24
C LYS A 563 19.23 -11.67 4.05
N TYR A 564 18.63 -10.52 3.74
CA TYR A 564 17.21 -10.48 3.40
C TYR A 564 16.86 -11.26 2.14
N ALA A 565 17.75 -11.29 1.13
CA ALA A 565 17.54 -12.11 -0.05
C ALA A 565 17.57 -13.61 0.30
N GLU A 566 18.40 -14.04 1.25
CA GLU A 566 18.40 -15.40 1.79
C GLU A 566 17.09 -15.73 2.53
N ILE A 567 16.58 -14.78 3.32
CA ILE A 567 15.30 -14.90 4.03
C ILE A 567 14.12 -14.99 3.06
N GLN A 568 14.10 -14.14 2.01
CA GLN A 568 13.11 -14.22 0.95
C GLN A 568 13.19 -15.55 0.19
N ALA A 569 14.39 -16.08 -0.07
CA ALA A 569 14.57 -17.39 -0.70
C ALA A 569 14.03 -18.53 0.17
N TRP A 570 14.28 -18.48 1.49
CA TRP A 570 13.65 -19.39 2.46
C TRP A 570 12.13 -19.31 2.37
N LEU A 571 11.57 -18.09 2.32
CA LEU A 571 10.12 -17.89 2.26
C LEU A 571 9.51 -18.47 0.98
N VAL A 572 10.15 -18.27 -0.18
CA VAL A 572 9.73 -18.88 -1.46
C VAL A 572 9.73 -20.40 -1.36
N ASP A 573 10.83 -20.99 -0.88
CA ASP A 573 10.94 -22.45 -0.74
C ASP A 573 9.94 -23.03 0.26
N SER A 574 9.67 -22.32 1.37
CA SER A 574 8.68 -22.74 2.36
C SER A 574 7.24 -22.75 1.80
N SER A 575 6.99 -21.94 0.77
CA SER A 575 5.65 -21.65 0.21
C SER A 575 4.61 -21.29 1.27
N LEU A 576 5.04 -20.63 2.36
CA LEU A 576 4.15 -20.09 3.39
C LEU A 576 3.43 -18.82 2.93
N ALA A 577 4.08 -18.05 2.07
CA ALA A 577 3.51 -16.95 1.31
C ALA A 577 3.74 -17.22 -0.17
N ILE A 578 2.68 -17.17 -0.97
CA ILE A 578 2.68 -17.46 -2.40
C ILE A 578 2.31 -16.15 -3.15
N PRO A 579 3.29 -15.32 -3.54
CA PRO A 579 3.06 -14.07 -4.26
C PRO A 579 2.27 -14.29 -5.55
N ASN A 580 1.39 -13.34 -5.87
CA ASN A 580 0.56 -13.43 -7.07
C ASN A 580 0.49 -12.11 -7.86
N ILE A 581 0.03 -11.01 -7.25
CA ILE A 581 -0.19 -9.75 -7.95
C ILE A 581 0.30 -8.54 -7.14
N SER A 582 0.50 -7.42 -7.83
CA SER A 582 0.64 -6.09 -7.24
C SER A 582 -0.60 -5.23 -7.51
N LYS A 583 -0.62 -4.00 -7.00
CA LYS A 583 -1.46 -2.97 -7.65
C LYS A 583 -0.66 -2.34 -8.81
N GLY A 584 -1.31 -1.44 -9.55
CA GLY A 584 -0.77 -0.95 -10.81
C GLY A 584 -0.80 -2.02 -11.90
N GLY A 585 0.01 -1.91 -12.94
CA GLY A 585 0.03 -2.89 -14.05
C GLY A 585 -1.29 -3.00 -14.83
N THR A 586 -2.18 -2.00 -14.69
CA THR A 586 -3.54 -2.01 -15.22
C THR A 586 -3.68 -1.19 -16.49
N PRO A 587 -4.54 -1.60 -17.45
CA PRO A 587 -4.81 -0.83 -18.65
C PRO A 587 -5.59 0.44 -18.29
N THR A 588 -5.15 1.56 -18.85
CA THR A 588 -5.62 2.89 -18.44
C THR A 588 -5.68 3.84 -19.63
N LEU A 589 -6.54 4.85 -19.52
CA LEU A 589 -6.48 6.07 -20.31
C LEU A 589 -6.08 7.21 -19.38
N ARG A 590 -5.23 8.12 -19.86
CA ARG A 590 -4.78 9.26 -19.04
C ARG A 590 -4.56 10.54 -19.85
N LYS A 591 -4.88 11.65 -19.21
CA LYS A 591 -4.52 13.02 -19.57
C LYS A 591 -3.50 13.62 -18.59
N THR A 592 -3.04 12.84 -17.62
CA THR A 592 -1.93 13.23 -16.75
C THR A 592 -0.61 12.97 -17.47
N VAL A 593 0.32 13.94 -17.39
CA VAL A 593 1.65 13.82 -18.01
C VAL A 593 2.37 12.63 -17.36
N PRO A 594 2.86 11.64 -18.13
CA PRO A 594 3.51 10.48 -17.56
C PRO A 594 4.72 10.87 -16.69
N PHE A 595 4.84 10.22 -15.53
CA PHE A 595 5.96 10.37 -14.60
C PHE A 595 6.19 11.79 -14.05
N SER A 596 5.18 12.67 -14.08
CA SER A 596 5.30 14.02 -13.50
C SER A 596 5.08 14.05 -11.98
N SER A 597 4.24 13.16 -11.45
CA SER A 597 3.95 13.07 -10.02
C SER A 597 5.12 12.45 -9.25
N PRO A 598 5.20 12.65 -7.92
CA PRO A 598 6.06 11.87 -7.05
C PRO A 598 5.93 10.39 -7.35
N TYR A 599 7.07 9.72 -7.30
CA TYR A 599 7.13 8.28 -7.32
C TYR A 599 7.57 7.85 -5.94
N SER A 600 6.80 7.00 -5.26
CA SER A 600 7.24 6.39 -4.02
C SER A 600 7.01 4.90 -4.05
N LEU A 601 7.94 4.16 -3.44
CA LEU A 601 7.80 2.74 -3.16
C LEU A 601 7.53 2.47 -1.68
N ALA A 602 7.58 3.47 -0.80
CA ALA A 602 7.37 3.27 0.63
C ALA A 602 6.86 4.54 1.34
N GLY A 603 6.21 4.35 2.48
CA GLY A 603 5.66 5.44 3.29
C GLY A 603 4.38 6.02 2.71
N ASN A 604 3.74 6.93 3.46
CA ASN A 604 2.42 7.45 3.08
C ASN A 604 2.54 8.62 2.09
N LYS A 605 3.48 9.54 2.31
CA LYS A 605 3.73 10.68 1.42
C LYS A 605 4.37 10.20 0.12
N GLY A 606 3.74 10.53 -1.01
CA GLY A 606 4.29 10.27 -2.35
C GLY A 606 3.60 9.12 -3.10
N ILE A 607 2.74 8.33 -2.45
CA ILE A 607 1.93 7.30 -3.13
C ILE A 607 0.77 7.97 -3.90
N GLU A 608 -0.12 8.66 -3.20
CA GLU A 608 -1.24 9.42 -3.79
C GLU A 608 -0.97 10.93 -3.66
N SER A 609 0.05 11.45 -4.36
CA SER A 609 0.42 12.87 -4.29
C SER A 609 0.18 13.64 -5.58
N TYR A 610 -0.46 14.80 -5.44
CA TYR A 610 -0.74 15.73 -6.54
C TYR A 610 0.28 16.87 -6.66
N LYS A 611 1.27 16.94 -5.75
CA LYS A 611 2.44 17.81 -5.94
C LYS A 611 3.15 17.37 -7.24
N TYR A 612 3.70 18.29 -8.04
CA TYR A 612 4.27 18.01 -9.37
C TYR A 612 3.35 17.44 -10.46
N LEU A 613 2.15 16.95 -10.14
CA LEU A 613 1.20 16.43 -11.12
C LEU A 613 0.91 17.49 -12.19
N LYS A 614 1.05 17.10 -13.46
CA LYS A 614 0.67 17.91 -14.62
C LYS A 614 -0.44 17.23 -15.39
N VAL A 615 -1.37 18.03 -15.90
CA VAL A 615 -2.46 17.59 -16.78
C VAL A 615 -2.27 18.23 -18.16
N GLN A 616 -2.64 17.50 -19.20
CA GLN A 616 -2.60 17.90 -20.60
C GLN A 616 -3.95 17.65 -21.27
N ASP A 617 -4.25 18.35 -22.36
CA ASP A 617 -5.58 18.27 -22.98
C ASP A 617 -5.78 16.96 -23.76
N LYS A 618 -4.70 16.45 -24.36
CA LYS A 618 -4.72 15.24 -25.18
C LYS A 618 -4.48 14.01 -24.33
N THR A 619 -5.23 12.94 -24.62
CA THR A 619 -4.97 11.62 -24.08
C THR A 619 -3.57 11.15 -24.50
N VAL A 620 -2.79 10.66 -23.54
CA VAL A 620 -1.47 10.10 -23.77
C VAL A 620 -1.58 8.89 -24.70
N THR A 621 -0.70 8.83 -25.70
CA THR A 621 -0.57 7.65 -26.58
C THR A 621 0.40 6.63 -26.00
N LYS A 622 0.33 5.38 -26.47
CA LYS A 622 1.28 4.31 -26.16
C LYS A 622 2.72 4.74 -26.44
N ASP A 623 2.97 5.31 -27.62
CA ASP A 623 4.30 5.78 -28.02
C ASP A 623 4.83 6.91 -27.12
N GLU A 624 3.97 7.86 -26.73
CA GLU A 624 4.35 8.92 -25.81
C GLU A 624 4.66 8.37 -24.41
N PHE A 625 3.85 7.43 -23.93
CA PHE A 625 4.07 6.81 -22.62
C PHE A 625 5.38 6.01 -22.58
N GLU A 626 5.64 5.17 -23.58
CA GLU A 626 6.87 4.36 -23.62
C GLU A 626 8.12 5.24 -23.77
N LYS A 627 8.08 6.28 -24.62
CA LYS A 627 9.19 7.26 -24.70
C LYS A 627 9.41 7.99 -23.39
N ALA A 628 8.33 8.39 -22.71
CA ALA A 628 8.42 9.04 -21.41
C ALA A 628 8.97 8.07 -20.34
N LYS A 629 8.61 6.78 -20.41
CA LYS A 629 9.07 5.75 -19.49
C LYS A 629 10.55 5.45 -19.67
N GLU A 630 11.02 5.28 -20.91
CA GLU A 630 12.43 5.08 -21.22
C GLU A 630 13.28 6.27 -20.75
N LYS A 631 12.79 7.49 -20.99
CA LYS A 631 13.45 8.71 -20.51
C LYS A 631 13.47 8.75 -18.98
N TRP A 632 12.33 8.52 -18.34
CA TRP A 632 12.20 8.54 -16.88
C TRP A 632 13.10 7.49 -16.21
N LEU A 633 13.21 6.27 -16.75
CA LEU A 633 14.08 5.23 -16.21
C LEU A 633 15.56 5.64 -16.23
N LYS A 634 16.02 6.28 -17.31
CA LYS A 634 17.40 6.80 -17.42
C LYS A 634 17.65 7.94 -16.43
N GLU A 635 16.75 8.92 -16.38
CA GLU A 635 16.86 10.05 -15.44
C GLU A 635 16.76 9.59 -13.98
N LYS A 636 15.91 8.60 -13.70
CA LYS A 636 15.79 7.97 -12.38
C LYS A 636 17.09 7.31 -11.96
N GLU A 637 17.72 6.52 -12.82
CA GLU A 637 19.00 5.86 -12.50
C GLU A 637 20.08 6.90 -12.14
N GLU A 638 20.23 7.94 -12.95
CA GLU A 638 21.18 9.03 -12.72
C GLU A 638 20.86 9.82 -11.44
N SER A 639 19.59 10.17 -11.23
CA SER A 639 19.12 10.90 -10.05
C SER A 639 19.34 10.10 -8.77
N ASN A 640 19.00 8.81 -8.77
CA ASN A 640 19.13 7.95 -7.61
C ASN A 640 20.59 7.69 -7.24
N LYS A 641 21.46 7.52 -8.25
CA LYS A 641 22.91 7.43 -8.02
C LYS A 641 23.44 8.70 -7.36
N LYS A 642 23.06 9.87 -7.87
CA LYS A 642 23.48 11.15 -7.29
C LYS A 642 22.97 11.31 -5.86
N ALA A 643 21.70 11.00 -5.60
CA ALA A 643 21.12 11.06 -4.27
C ALA A 643 21.89 10.15 -3.29
N GLN A 644 22.24 8.93 -3.70
CA GLN A 644 23.03 8.00 -2.91
C GLN A 644 24.45 8.51 -2.61
N GLU A 645 25.13 9.12 -3.58
CA GLU A 645 26.44 9.76 -3.37
C GLU A 645 26.36 10.97 -2.42
N GLU A 646 25.24 11.70 -2.44
CA GLU A 646 25.00 12.84 -1.56
C GLU A 646 24.65 12.45 -0.12
N LEU A 647 24.06 11.27 0.12
CA LEU A 647 23.77 10.76 1.48
C LEU A 647 25.01 10.78 2.39
N ALA A 648 26.19 10.41 1.86
CA ALA A 648 27.44 10.40 2.62
C ALA A 648 27.83 11.79 3.16
N LYS A 649 27.39 12.88 2.51
CA LYS A 649 27.66 14.26 2.94
C LYS A 649 26.83 14.69 4.14
N HIS A 650 25.76 13.95 4.45
CA HIS A 650 24.91 14.20 5.60
C HIS A 650 25.43 13.54 6.88
N VAL A 651 26.39 12.61 6.79
CA VAL A 651 27.05 12.00 7.95
C VAL A 651 28.07 12.98 8.53
N LYS A 652 27.91 13.35 9.81
CA LYS A 652 28.77 14.31 10.52
C LYS A 652 29.39 13.71 11.77
#